data_AF-A0A8H7C827-F1
#
_entry.id   AF-A0A8H7C827-F1
#
_cell.length_a   1.000
_cell.length_b   1.000
_cell.length_c   1.000
_cell.angle_alpha   90.00
_cell.angle_beta   90.00
_cell.angle_gamma   90.00
#
_symmetry.space_group_name_H-M   'P 1'
#
loop_
_entity.id
_entity.type
_entity.pdbx_description
1 polymer ?
#
loop_
_entity_poly.entity_id
_entity_poly.type
_entity_poly.pdbx_seq_one_letter_code
_entity_poly.pdbx_strand_id
1 'polypeptide(L)'
;MHRMSSSTRNSGFRSTLERPPLRLLALDGGGIRGLSELLIIKEVMHKLMFEENEKREKDGKEPLSALPKPCDYFDLIGGTSTGGIIALMLGRLRMDVDTALTQYDDLAKQVFSAMKPWPWGDGKFRATTLEAAMKSVVKNVTGDSESSLLEGDQARVCRTFVCAKNAHNMEIPVLFRTYQSRETHLDCKIWEAARATSAAPTFFKRIIIGRDQPFIDGGLGRNNPSQVVLEEANALFGARQIGCLVSIGTGQAGIIGIKKPGLWQRILPTDVIDALKAITTDCESTHEAMLRRFSKLPSTYFRLNVEQGMQEIELSEWEKLSNAEAHTTQYMRKEEVTEKLGSLVSAIRAPRGQLPLEQFVTPRPPNESVPQARERKRCPRPVQPFMGREEILDKMRKYFELGGDSRRVFVLHGLGGSGKTQIAFKFVQESTCFSDVFYIDATNEQTLRTDLEAITQGNTERSVDASLHWLASQREGNWLLFFDNADDVNLKLKKFLPQSGNILVTTRNPELRLLSAKDGDAKVGAMEHEDAKNLLLDRARAEESDENKVLAEAIVQELHYFALAISQAGAYIHCHLSLNEYREFYRRHHDKLLQNNEFQGDDPYERAVYATWSLSYDKLDASARSLLQIFSLLNHEGISEEMFENAASSEEQLEDSELQNKVTELLNELGKRGPDWSWDFKQHSSTSTTVES
;
A
#
# COMPACT_ATOMS: atom_id res chain seq x y z
N MET A 1 -18.15 40.67 -67.35
CA MET A 1 -18.69 39.57 -66.51
C MET A 1 -17.59 38.54 -66.34
N HIS A 2 -16.76 38.70 -65.31
CA HIS A 2 -15.53 37.90 -65.12
C HIS A 2 -15.65 36.96 -63.94
N ARG A 3 -15.31 35.69 -64.19
CA ARG A 3 -15.09 34.60 -63.23
C ARG A 3 -14.14 35.04 -62.13
N MET A 4 -14.54 34.86 -60.86
CA MET A 4 -13.63 34.91 -59.72
C MET A 4 -13.27 33.49 -59.28
N SER A 5 -11.98 33.16 -59.39
CA SER A 5 -11.33 32.05 -58.73
C SER A 5 -10.95 32.45 -57.30
N SER A 6 -11.32 31.63 -56.31
CA SER A 6 -10.90 31.79 -54.91
C SER A 6 -9.45 31.35 -54.72
N SER A 7 -8.55 32.31 -54.49
CA SER A 7 -7.19 32.04 -53.99
C SER A 7 -7.17 32.15 -52.46
N THR A 8 -6.98 31.03 -51.79
CA THR A 8 -6.56 30.95 -50.38
C THR A 8 -5.20 31.60 -50.19
N ARG A 9 -5.14 32.71 -49.46
CA ARG A 9 -3.88 33.30 -48.96
C ARG A 9 -3.58 32.74 -47.57
N ASN A 10 -2.55 31.90 -47.53
CA ASN A 10 -1.75 31.55 -46.36
C ASN A 10 -1.33 32.80 -45.58
N SER A 11 -1.72 32.91 -44.31
CA SER A 11 -1.06 33.76 -43.33
C SER A 11 -0.33 32.90 -42.30
N GLY A 12 0.92 32.58 -42.65
CA GLY A 12 2.07 32.33 -41.78
C GLY A 12 1.82 31.71 -40.41
N PHE A 13 1.89 30.38 -40.35
CA PHE A 13 2.28 29.61 -39.18
C PHE A 13 3.65 30.13 -38.70
N ARG A 14 3.68 30.98 -37.66
CA ARG A 14 4.92 31.20 -36.90
C ARG A 14 5.26 29.87 -36.24
N SER A 15 6.41 29.32 -36.59
CA SER A 15 7.00 28.12 -35.99
C SER A 15 6.86 28.14 -34.46
N THR A 16 6.08 27.22 -33.92
CA THR A 16 6.06 26.92 -32.49
C THR A 16 7.44 26.39 -32.11
N LEU A 17 8.30 27.25 -31.58
CA LEU A 17 9.43 26.80 -30.75
C LEU A 17 8.84 25.87 -29.70
N GLU A 18 9.17 24.58 -29.76
CA GLU A 18 8.76 23.58 -28.78
C GLU A 18 9.15 24.10 -27.39
N ARG A 19 8.16 24.35 -26.54
CA ARG A 19 8.42 24.80 -25.15
C ARG A 19 9.15 23.66 -24.42
N PRO A 20 10.17 23.96 -23.60
CA PRO A 20 10.93 22.92 -22.92
C PRO A 20 10.02 22.06 -22.02
N PRO A 21 10.36 20.78 -21.79
CA PRO A 21 9.61 19.92 -20.88
C PRO A 21 9.59 20.48 -19.45
N LEU A 22 8.51 20.21 -18.73
CA LEU A 22 8.20 20.78 -17.42
C LEU A 22 9.06 20.18 -16.30
N ARG A 23 9.43 21.03 -15.35
CA ARG A 23 10.14 20.66 -14.12
C ARG A 23 9.24 20.95 -12.93
N LEU A 24 8.85 19.91 -12.20
CA LEU A 24 7.87 19.98 -11.12
C LEU A 24 8.54 19.63 -9.78
N LEU A 25 8.17 20.34 -8.71
CA LEU A 25 8.65 20.10 -7.35
C LEU A 25 7.46 19.87 -6.40
N ALA A 26 7.54 18.79 -5.62
CA ALA A 26 6.60 18.42 -4.58
C ALA A 26 7.33 18.31 -3.23
N LEU A 27 6.82 19.00 -2.22
CA LEU A 27 7.40 19.08 -0.87
C LEU A 27 6.42 18.53 0.17
N ASP A 28 6.85 17.56 0.97
CA ASP A 28 5.99 16.85 1.90
C ASP A 28 5.72 17.67 3.18
N GLY A 29 4.67 17.29 3.92
CA GLY A 29 4.47 17.80 5.27
C GLY A 29 5.26 17.03 6.32
N GLY A 30 5.75 17.72 7.37
CA GLY A 30 6.57 17.03 8.37
C GLY A 30 7.09 17.84 9.57
N GLY A 31 6.45 18.94 9.94
CA GLY A 31 6.86 19.74 11.11
C GLY A 31 8.27 20.31 10.96
N ILE A 32 9.06 20.36 12.02
CA ILE A 32 10.44 20.88 11.99
C ILE A 32 11.35 20.16 10.98
N ARG A 33 11.02 18.91 10.63
CA ARG A 33 11.84 18.08 9.74
C ARG A 33 11.89 18.60 8.30
N GLY A 34 11.07 19.59 7.93
CA GLY A 34 11.23 20.31 6.64
C GLY A 34 12.60 20.94 6.43
N LEU A 35 13.42 21.09 7.48
CA LEU A 35 14.84 21.43 7.34
C LEU A 35 15.57 20.47 6.38
N SER A 36 15.24 19.16 6.41
CA SER A 36 15.85 18.19 5.50
C SER A 36 15.54 18.51 4.03
N GLU A 37 14.33 19.00 3.72
CA GLU A 37 13.94 19.35 2.37
C GLU A 37 14.77 20.52 1.83
N LEU A 38 14.96 21.55 2.66
CA LEU A 38 15.78 22.71 2.31
C LEU A 38 17.25 22.34 2.13
N LEU A 39 17.80 21.46 2.98
CA LEU A 39 19.17 20.97 2.84
C LEU A 39 19.36 20.15 1.55
N ILE A 40 18.40 19.27 1.22
CA ILE A 40 18.42 18.50 -0.02
C ILE A 40 18.33 19.44 -1.24
N ILE A 41 17.41 20.41 -1.23
CA ILE A 41 17.29 21.41 -2.31
C ILE A 41 18.56 22.26 -2.42
N LYS A 42 19.20 22.61 -1.30
CA LYS A 42 20.47 23.35 -1.30
C LYS A 42 21.55 22.58 -2.04
N GLU A 43 21.68 21.28 -1.79
CA GLU A 43 22.64 20.43 -2.49
C GLU A 43 22.33 20.35 -4.00
N VAL A 44 21.06 20.24 -4.39
CA VAL A 44 20.65 20.26 -5.81
C VAL A 44 21.00 21.60 -6.46
N MET A 45 20.68 22.73 -5.82
CA MET A 45 20.98 24.07 -6.35
C MET A 45 22.48 24.34 -6.41
N HIS A 46 23.26 23.83 -5.45
CA HIS A 46 24.71 23.93 -5.44
C HIS A 46 25.35 23.18 -6.62
N LYS A 47 24.91 21.94 -6.89
CA LYS A 47 25.35 21.18 -8.07
C LYS A 47 24.94 21.87 -9.38
N LEU A 48 23.72 22.41 -9.46
CA LEU A 48 23.26 23.19 -10.62
C LEU A 48 24.10 24.45 -10.85
N MET A 49 24.48 25.15 -9.79
CA MET A 49 25.34 26.34 -9.87
C MET A 49 26.69 26.00 -10.50
N PHE A 50 27.31 24.88 -10.09
CA PHE A 50 28.59 24.44 -10.64
C PHE A 50 28.48 24.15 -12.14
N GLU A 51 27.47 23.39 -12.53
CA GLU A 51 27.21 23.05 -13.94
C GLU A 51 26.87 24.27 -14.82
N GLU A 52 26.15 25.25 -14.27
CA GLU A 52 25.84 26.51 -14.95
C GLU A 52 27.08 27.40 -15.07
N ASN A 53 27.96 27.41 -14.06
CA ASN A 53 29.22 28.15 -14.07
C ASN A 53 30.20 27.59 -15.12
N GLU A 54 30.31 26.27 -15.25
CA GLU A 54 31.09 25.64 -16.33
C GLU A 54 30.59 26.06 -17.72
N LYS A 55 29.26 26.15 -17.88
CA LYS A 55 28.66 26.59 -19.15
C LYS A 55 28.92 28.08 -19.39
N ARG A 56 28.78 28.92 -18.37
CA ARG A 56 29.04 30.35 -18.44
C ARG A 56 30.48 30.64 -18.80
N GLU A 57 31.43 29.92 -18.21
CA GLU A 57 32.85 30.04 -18.54
C GLU A 57 33.11 29.72 -20.02
N LYS A 58 32.54 28.63 -20.53
CA LYS A 58 32.61 28.27 -21.96
C LYS A 58 31.96 29.31 -22.89
N ASP A 59 30.89 29.95 -22.42
CA ASP A 59 30.17 31.02 -23.13
C ASP A 59 30.83 32.41 -22.94
N GLY A 60 31.94 32.52 -22.21
CA GLY A 60 32.61 33.80 -21.90
C GLY A 60 31.83 34.73 -20.96
N LYS A 61 30.96 34.17 -20.12
CA LYS A 61 30.13 34.88 -19.13
C LYS A 61 30.69 34.69 -17.72
N GLU A 62 30.48 35.69 -16.86
CA GLU A 62 30.86 35.59 -15.45
C GLU A 62 30.08 34.48 -14.72
N PRO A 63 30.76 33.74 -13.81
CA PRO A 63 30.11 32.74 -12.98
C PRO A 63 29.09 33.38 -12.03
N LEU A 64 28.06 32.61 -11.67
CA LEU A 64 27.13 32.95 -10.60
C LEU A 64 27.88 33.07 -9.27
N SER A 65 27.61 34.16 -8.56
CA SER A 65 28.18 34.47 -7.24
C SER A 65 27.32 34.00 -6.07
N ALA A 66 26.10 33.52 -6.34
CA ALA A 66 25.15 33.01 -5.36
C ALA A 66 24.37 31.82 -5.95
N LEU A 67 23.76 31.02 -5.07
CA LEU A 67 22.93 29.91 -5.49
C LEU A 67 21.77 30.38 -6.38
N PRO A 68 21.49 29.67 -7.49
CA PRO A 68 20.30 29.93 -8.27
C PRO A 68 19.03 29.74 -7.45
N LYS A 69 17.98 30.50 -7.77
CA LYS A 69 16.68 30.39 -7.10
C LYS A 69 15.90 29.19 -7.65
N PRO A 70 15.29 28.34 -6.79
CA PRO A 70 14.49 27.22 -7.27
C PRO A 70 13.35 27.62 -8.23
N CYS A 71 12.73 28.79 -8.02
CA CYS A 71 11.69 29.32 -8.91
C CYS A 71 12.16 29.59 -10.36
N ASP A 72 13.46 29.70 -10.61
CA ASP A 72 14.00 29.88 -11.97
C ASP A 72 14.14 28.54 -12.72
N TYR A 73 14.11 27.43 -11.98
CA TYR A 73 14.33 26.08 -12.49
C TYR A 73 13.06 25.22 -12.48
N PHE A 74 12.11 25.47 -11.58
CA PHE A 74 10.86 24.73 -11.52
C PHE A 74 9.70 25.54 -12.12
N ASP A 75 8.91 24.91 -12.99
CA ASP A 75 7.71 25.51 -13.57
C ASP A 75 6.55 25.53 -12.56
N LEU A 76 6.51 24.56 -11.63
CA LEU A 76 5.50 24.41 -10.58
C LEU A 76 6.13 23.87 -9.29
N ILE A 77 5.83 24.52 -8.16
CA ILE A 77 6.19 24.05 -6.82
C ILE A 77 4.90 23.87 -6.02
N GLY A 78 4.65 22.67 -5.51
CA GLY A 78 3.53 22.36 -4.62
C GLY A 78 4.02 21.82 -3.28
N GLY A 79 3.33 22.18 -2.20
CA GLY A 79 3.71 21.74 -0.86
C GLY A 79 2.52 21.51 0.07
N THR A 80 2.72 20.63 1.06
CA THR A 80 1.75 20.37 2.14
C THR A 80 2.40 20.67 3.50
N SER A 81 1.65 21.23 4.45
CA SER A 81 2.14 21.56 5.79
C SER A 81 3.44 22.39 5.74
N THR A 82 4.48 21.97 6.46
CA THR A 82 5.81 22.58 6.38
C THR A 82 6.34 22.69 4.95
N GLY A 83 6.20 21.66 4.12
CA GLY A 83 6.57 21.72 2.69
C GLY A 83 5.78 22.78 1.94
N GLY A 84 4.56 23.10 2.38
CA GLY A 84 3.77 24.25 1.90
C GLY A 84 4.38 25.61 2.27
N ILE A 85 4.86 25.76 3.51
CA ILE A 85 5.62 26.96 3.93
C ILE A 85 6.88 27.12 3.06
N ILE A 86 7.63 26.03 2.87
CA ILE A 86 8.85 26.02 2.05
C ILE A 86 8.52 26.32 0.58
N ALA A 87 7.43 25.76 0.04
CA ALA A 87 6.94 26.08 -1.30
C ALA A 87 6.66 27.58 -1.48
N LEU A 88 6.03 28.23 -0.49
CA LEU A 88 5.81 29.68 -0.50
C LEU A 88 7.12 30.47 -0.43
N MET A 89 8.09 30.05 0.39
CA MET A 89 9.41 30.70 0.47
C MET A 89 10.17 30.63 -0.87
N LEU A 90 10.27 29.43 -1.45
CA LEU A 90 11.06 29.19 -2.66
C LEU A 90 10.36 29.67 -3.94
N GLY A 91 9.04 29.51 -4.01
CA GLY A 91 8.24 29.84 -5.19
C GLY A 91 7.64 31.24 -5.15
N ARG A 92 6.77 31.50 -4.18
CA ARG A 92 6.01 32.78 -4.07
C ARG A 92 6.88 33.95 -3.65
N LEU A 93 7.73 33.76 -2.66
CA LEU A 93 8.63 34.78 -2.14
C LEU A 93 9.97 34.81 -2.89
N ARG A 94 10.20 33.86 -3.81
CA ARG A 94 11.36 33.77 -4.70
C ARG A 94 12.68 33.89 -3.94
N MET A 95 12.76 33.25 -2.77
CA MET A 95 13.98 33.17 -1.99
C MET A 95 14.97 32.20 -2.63
N ASP A 96 16.25 32.53 -2.56
CA ASP A 96 17.28 31.50 -2.65
C ASP A 96 17.25 30.60 -1.40
N VAL A 97 17.89 29.44 -1.50
CA VAL A 97 17.79 28.39 -0.48
C VAL A 97 18.46 28.79 0.83
N ASP A 98 19.53 29.58 0.80
CA ASP A 98 20.22 30.04 2.00
C ASP A 98 19.36 31.03 2.80
N THR A 99 18.67 31.93 2.08
CA THR A 99 17.69 32.84 2.68
C THR A 99 16.52 32.05 3.24
N ALA A 100 15.99 31.08 2.51
CA ALA A 100 14.88 30.24 2.97
C ALA A 100 15.24 29.42 4.22
N LEU A 101 16.44 28.82 4.27
CA LEU A 101 16.97 28.13 5.46
C LEU A 101 17.00 29.05 6.68
N THR A 102 17.57 30.24 6.52
CA THR A 102 17.67 31.21 7.62
C THR A 102 16.28 31.60 8.14
N GLN A 103 15.36 31.93 7.23
CA GLN A 103 13.99 32.28 7.62
C GLN A 103 13.22 31.10 8.24
N TYR A 104 13.47 29.89 7.76
CA TYR A 104 12.86 28.67 8.28
C TYR A 104 13.35 28.34 9.69
N ASP A 105 14.65 28.47 9.97
CA ASP A 105 15.22 28.28 11.31
C ASP A 105 14.63 29.28 12.31
N ASP A 106 14.53 30.55 11.92
CA ASP A 106 13.94 31.59 12.76
C ASP A 106 12.45 31.33 13.01
N LEU A 107 11.70 30.93 11.97
CA LEU A 107 10.29 30.56 12.08
C LEU A 107 10.12 29.35 13.01
N ALA A 108 10.91 28.29 12.83
CA ALA A 108 10.84 27.08 13.66
C ALA A 108 11.11 27.40 15.13
N LYS A 109 12.17 28.18 15.43
CA LYS A 109 12.49 28.61 16.79
C LYS A 109 11.36 29.40 17.43
N GLN A 110 10.78 30.39 16.72
CA GLN A 110 9.69 31.21 17.25
C GLN A 110 8.42 30.40 17.50
N VAL A 111 8.06 29.53 16.56
CA VAL A 111 6.79 28.79 16.58
C VAL A 111 6.80 27.67 17.62
N PHE A 112 7.90 26.92 17.71
CA PHE A 112 7.97 25.73 18.57
C PHE A 112 8.49 26.01 19.99
N SER A 113 9.04 27.21 20.26
CA SER A 113 9.33 27.66 21.64
C SER A 113 8.09 28.20 22.37
N ALA A 114 7.02 28.56 21.66
CA ALA A 114 5.82 29.19 22.19
C ALA A 114 4.72 28.17 22.58
N MET A 115 5.07 27.17 23.39
CA MET A 115 4.13 26.14 23.86
C MET A 115 3.13 26.72 24.88
N LYS A 116 1.85 26.32 24.80
CA LYS A 116 0.83 26.77 25.75
C LYS A 116 0.83 25.91 27.03
N PRO A 117 0.63 26.49 28.23
CA PRO A 117 0.43 25.73 29.45
C PRO A 117 -0.89 24.93 29.40
N TRP A 118 -0.82 23.64 29.73
CA TRP A 118 -2.01 22.80 29.89
C TRP A 118 -2.80 23.20 31.16
N PRO A 119 -4.15 23.22 31.17
CA PRO A 119 -5.12 22.76 30.17
C PRO A 119 -5.85 23.87 29.38
N TRP A 120 -5.23 25.02 29.08
CA TRP A 120 -5.95 26.17 28.53
C TRP A 120 -5.77 26.33 27.01
N GLY A 121 -6.73 25.82 26.23
CA GLY A 121 -6.99 26.23 24.83
C GLY A 121 -6.83 25.16 23.75
N ASP A 122 -7.34 25.47 22.55
CA ASP A 122 -7.31 24.58 21.37
C ASP A 122 -5.89 24.57 20.73
N GLY A 123 -5.11 23.51 20.98
CA GLY A 123 -3.82 23.21 20.33
C GLY A 123 -2.54 23.53 21.14
N LYS A 124 -1.49 22.72 20.93
CA LYS A 124 -0.17 22.73 21.61
C LYS A 124 0.57 24.07 21.46
N PHE A 125 0.46 24.71 20.30
CA PHE A 125 1.17 25.94 19.95
C PHE A 125 0.23 27.11 19.70
N ARG A 126 0.77 28.33 19.86
CA ARG A 126 0.03 29.57 19.60
C ARG A 126 -0.03 29.84 18.09
N ALA A 127 -1.22 29.71 17.51
CA ALA A 127 -1.50 30.06 16.11
C ALA A 127 -1.07 31.50 15.76
N THR A 128 -1.23 32.43 16.70
CA THR A 128 -0.81 33.83 16.56
C THR A 128 0.70 33.99 16.40
N THR A 129 1.49 33.07 16.96
CA THR A 129 2.96 33.10 16.82
C THR A 129 3.36 32.69 15.41
N LEU A 130 2.77 31.64 14.85
CA LEU A 130 3.01 31.24 13.45
C LEU A 130 2.52 32.33 12.47
N GLU A 131 1.38 32.96 12.75
CA GLU A 131 0.91 34.12 11.99
C GLU A 131 1.92 35.27 12.03
N ALA A 132 2.38 35.69 13.22
CA ALA A 132 3.33 36.79 13.35
C ALA A 132 4.68 36.49 12.68
N ALA A 133 5.19 35.27 12.85
CA ALA A 133 6.42 34.82 12.20
C ALA A 133 6.28 34.88 10.67
N MET A 134 5.20 34.33 10.12
CA MET A 134 4.98 34.35 8.68
C MET A 134 4.74 35.76 8.14
N LYS A 135 4.02 36.63 8.86
CA LYS A 135 3.87 38.05 8.51
C LYS A 135 5.21 38.78 8.46
N SER A 136 6.12 38.46 9.39
CA SER A 136 7.48 39.01 9.39
C SER A 136 8.25 38.59 8.14
N VAL A 137 8.24 37.28 7.83
CA VAL A 137 8.87 36.73 6.61
C VAL A 137 8.32 37.38 5.35
N VAL A 138 7.00 37.51 5.23
CA VAL A 138 6.34 38.15 4.08
C VAL A 138 6.74 39.61 3.96
N LYS A 139 6.70 40.37 5.06
CA LYS A 139 7.08 41.79 5.09
C LYS A 139 8.54 42.01 4.69
N ASN A 140 9.44 41.15 5.13
CA ASN A 140 10.86 41.25 4.80
C ASN A 140 11.15 41.14 3.30
N VAL A 141 10.34 40.37 2.57
CA VAL A 141 10.50 40.18 1.11
C VAL A 141 9.67 41.16 0.30
N THR A 142 8.43 41.41 0.71
CA THR A 142 7.45 42.16 -0.10
C THR A 142 7.29 43.62 0.32
N GLY A 143 7.76 43.98 1.52
CA GLY A 143 7.49 45.28 2.16
C GLY A 143 6.13 45.35 2.87
N ASP A 144 5.22 44.39 2.67
CA ASP A 144 3.86 44.39 3.21
C ASP A 144 3.48 43.01 3.79
N SER A 145 3.23 42.94 5.09
CA SER A 145 2.83 41.70 5.79
C SER A 145 1.48 41.14 5.32
N GLU A 146 0.63 41.96 4.71
CA GLU A 146 -0.70 41.60 4.22
C GLU A 146 -0.73 41.41 2.69
N SER A 147 0.45 41.14 2.11
CA SER A 147 0.59 40.84 0.69
C SER A 147 -0.32 39.70 0.25
N SER A 148 -0.98 39.91 -0.89
CA SER A 148 -1.84 38.91 -1.53
C SER A 148 -1.04 37.66 -1.91
N LEU A 149 -1.67 36.49 -1.74
CA LEU A 149 -1.13 35.23 -2.23
C LEU A 149 -1.01 35.24 -3.77
N LEU A 150 -2.04 35.76 -4.44
CA LEU A 150 -2.10 35.85 -5.89
C LEU A 150 -1.05 36.84 -6.41
N GLU A 151 -0.18 36.37 -7.31
CA GLU A 151 0.70 37.24 -8.09
C GLU A 151 -0.02 37.80 -9.32
N GLY A 152 0.32 39.04 -9.70
CA GLY A 152 -0.13 39.61 -10.97
C GLY A 152 0.43 38.83 -12.16
N ASP A 153 -0.30 38.81 -13.28
CA ASP A 153 0.03 38.00 -14.46
C ASP A 153 1.36 38.43 -15.10
N GLN A 154 2.43 37.72 -14.76
CA GLN A 154 3.76 37.91 -15.32
C GLN A 154 4.15 36.64 -16.10
N ALA A 155 4.58 36.82 -17.35
CA ALA A 155 4.72 35.75 -18.34
C ALA A 155 5.78 34.65 -18.06
N ARG A 156 6.46 34.66 -16.89
CA ARG A 156 7.55 33.72 -16.54
C ARG A 156 7.68 33.48 -15.03
N VAL A 157 6.58 33.20 -14.34
CA VAL A 157 6.63 32.94 -12.89
C VAL A 157 6.44 31.46 -12.61
N CYS A 158 7.32 30.92 -11.75
CA CYS A 158 7.10 29.63 -11.10
C CYS A 158 5.73 29.62 -10.42
N ARG A 159 4.86 28.72 -10.87
CA ARG A 159 3.54 28.60 -10.26
C ARG A 159 3.69 27.91 -8.91
N THR A 160 3.01 28.39 -7.89
CA THR A 160 3.10 27.80 -6.55
C THR A 160 1.71 27.57 -5.98
N PHE A 161 1.53 26.45 -5.29
CA PHE A 161 0.33 26.21 -4.52
C PHE A 161 0.66 25.49 -3.21
N VAL A 162 -0.24 25.63 -2.23
CA VAL A 162 -0.18 24.86 -0.99
C VAL A 162 -1.49 24.11 -0.74
N CYS A 163 -1.37 22.90 -0.18
CA CYS A 163 -2.51 22.03 0.13
C CYS A 163 -3.07 22.32 1.52
N ALA A 164 -4.39 22.44 1.64
CA ALA A 164 -5.11 22.44 2.91
C ALA A 164 -6.39 21.62 2.79
N LYS A 165 -7.10 21.41 3.89
CA LYS A 165 -8.44 20.81 3.89
C LYS A 165 -9.45 21.74 4.53
N ASN A 166 -10.67 21.75 3.99
CA ASN A 166 -11.79 22.42 4.63
C ASN A 166 -12.30 21.53 5.76
N ALA A 167 -12.44 22.06 6.98
CA ALA A 167 -12.85 21.25 8.14
C ALA A 167 -14.30 20.74 8.03
N HIS A 168 -15.12 21.30 7.14
CA HIS A 168 -16.46 20.79 6.82
C HIS A 168 -16.48 19.77 5.67
N ASN A 169 -15.42 19.69 4.87
CA ASN A 169 -15.28 18.73 3.79
C ASN A 169 -13.82 18.25 3.72
N MET A 170 -13.57 17.12 4.37
CA MET A 170 -12.23 16.55 4.46
C MET A 170 -11.89 15.60 3.30
N GLU A 171 -12.80 15.36 2.34
CA GLU A 171 -12.53 14.44 1.23
C GLU A 171 -11.66 15.08 0.14
N ILE A 172 -11.91 16.36 -0.17
CA ILE A 172 -11.29 17.07 -1.29
C ILE A 172 -10.26 18.08 -0.76
N PRO A 173 -8.99 18.06 -1.23
CA PRO A 173 -8.02 19.08 -0.86
C PRO A 173 -8.38 20.43 -1.48
N VAL A 174 -8.15 21.50 -0.74
CA VAL A 174 -8.25 22.88 -1.22
C VAL A 174 -6.84 23.38 -1.54
N LEU A 175 -6.64 23.88 -2.76
CA LEU A 175 -5.36 24.41 -3.21
C LEU A 175 -5.36 25.93 -3.15
N PHE A 176 -4.52 26.49 -2.29
CA PHE A 176 -4.25 27.92 -2.25
C PHE A 176 -3.17 28.24 -3.27
N ARG A 177 -3.54 28.91 -4.36
CA ARG A 177 -2.70 29.12 -5.55
C ARG A 177 -2.16 30.55 -5.63
N THR A 178 -0.94 30.69 -6.13
CA THR A 178 -0.32 32.01 -6.39
C THR A 178 -0.66 32.58 -7.75
N TYR A 179 -1.48 31.89 -8.54
CA TYR A 179 -1.83 32.21 -9.91
C TYR A 179 -3.33 32.04 -10.14
N GLN A 180 -3.83 32.70 -11.18
CA GLN A 180 -5.23 32.56 -11.57
C GLN A 180 -5.47 31.16 -12.16
N SER A 181 -6.50 30.50 -11.63
CA SER A 181 -7.06 29.23 -12.09
C SER A 181 -8.52 29.43 -12.51
N ARG A 182 -9.11 28.40 -13.13
CA ARG A 182 -10.53 28.38 -13.52
C ARG A 182 -11.51 28.20 -12.35
N GLU A 183 -10.98 27.90 -11.16
CA GLU A 183 -11.75 27.76 -9.92
C GLU A 183 -11.94 29.14 -9.26
N THR A 184 -12.98 29.28 -8.43
CA THR A 184 -13.19 30.49 -7.64
C THR A 184 -12.06 30.70 -6.64
N HIS A 185 -11.36 31.82 -6.77
CA HIS A 185 -10.27 32.21 -5.88
C HIS A 185 -10.81 32.65 -4.53
N LEU A 186 -10.20 32.13 -3.46
CA LEU A 186 -10.32 32.70 -2.13
C LEU A 186 -9.37 33.91 -2.08
N ASP A 187 -9.88 35.09 -1.76
CA ASP A 187 -9.02 36.22 -1.40
C ASP A 187 -8.25 35.82 -0.14
N CYS A 188 -6.96 35.59 -0.30
CA CYS A 188 -6.11 34.94 0.69
C CYS A 188 -4.74 35.60 0.68
N LYS A 189 -4.20 35.87 1.87
CA LYS A 189 -2.85 36.40 2.06
C LYS A 189 -1.83 35.27 2.08
N ILE A 190 -0.57 35.59 1.82
CA ILE A 190 0.52 34.60 1.87
C ILE A 190 0.57 33.93 3.25
N TRP A 191 0.44 34.73 4.32
CA TRP A 191 0.49 34.22 5.69
C TRP A 191 -0.73 33.35 6.04
N GLU A 192 -1.90 33.63 5.47
CA GLU A 192 -3.12 32.84 5.67
C GLU A 192 -2.98 31.46 5.03
N ALA A 193 -2.46 31.40 3.80
CA ALA A 193 -2.19 30.15 3.11
C ALA A 193 -1.18 29.27 3.87
N ALA A 194 -0.10 29.88 4.37
CA ALA A 194 0.88 29.22 5.23
C ALA A 194 0.25 28.70 6.54
N ARG A 195 -0.61 29.50 7.18
CA ARG A 195 -1.35 29.09 8.38
C ARG A 195 -2.33 27.96 8.10
N ALA A 196 -3.03 27.99 6.97
CA ALA A 196 -3.98 26.96 6.59
C ALA A 196 -3.30 25.61 6.33
N THR A 197 -2.23 25.61 5.53
CA THR A 197 -1.53 24.37 5.19
C THR A 197 -0.87 23.72 6.40
N SER A 198 -0.41 24.48 7.42
CA SER A 198 0.25 23.95 8.62
C SER A 198 -0.63 23.89 9.88
N ALA A 199 -1.95 24.05 9.76
CA ALA A 199 -2.87 24.00 10.90
C ALA A 199 -3.19 22.57 11.33
N ALA A 200 -2.16 21.81 11.73
CA ALA A 200 -2.31 20.39 12.07
C ALA A 200 -3.18 20.22 13.33
N PRO A 201 -4.15 19.27 13.33
CA PRO A 201 -4.95 18.98 14.51
C PRO A 201 -4.06 18.72 15.72
N THR A 202 -4.47 19.23 16.89
CA THR A 202 -3.71 19.25 18.17
C THR A 202 -2.45 20.08 18.25
N PHE A 203 -1.82 20.45 17.13
CA PHE A 203 -0.68 21.37 17.13
C PHE A 203 -1.14 22.82 17.06
N PHE A 204 -2.06 23.12 16.14
CA PHE A 204 -2.57 24.48 15.94
C PHE A 204 -4.09 24.50 15.83
N LYS A 205 -4.68 25.62 16.26
CA LYS A 205 -6.09 25.92 15.97
C LYS A 205 -6.29 26.07 14.46
N ARG A 206 -7.43 25.60 13.95
CA ARG A 206 -7.88 25.84 12.57
C ARG A 206 -7.94 27.33 12.25
N ILE A 207 -7.66 27.71 11.00
CA ILE A 207 -7.81 29.09 10.53
C ILE A 207 -9.15 29.26 9.81
N ILE A 208 -9.71 30.47 9.85
CA ILE A 208 -10.91 30.83 9.11
C ILE A 208 -10.49 31.79 7.98
N ILE A 209 -10.82 31.48 6.73
CA ILE A 209 -10.45 32.31 5.56
C ILE A 209 -11.70 32.56 4.71
N GLY A 210 -11.82 33.77 4.15
CA GLY A 210 -12.91 34.16 3.27
C GLY A 210 -14.26 34.26 4.00
N ARG A 211 -15.31 33.61 3.48
CA ARG A 211 -16.67 33.61 4.05
C ARG A 211 -16.81 32.61 5.19
N ASP A 212 -16.02 32.80 6.24
CA ASP A 212 -16.02 31.96 7.44
C ASP A 212 -15.70 30.48 7.20
N GLN A 213 -14.91 30.16 6.18
CA GLN A 213 -14.56 28.77 5.89
C GLN A 213 -13.40 28.29 6.78
N PRO A 214 -13.56 27.19 7.53
CA PRO A 214 -12.50 26.66 8.37
C PRO A 214 -11.52 25.78 7.59
N PHE A 215 -10.23 26.02 7.77
CA PHE A 215 -9.15 25.25 7.16
C PHE A 215 -8.23 24.62 8.20
N ILE A 216 -7.80 23.40 7.90
CA ILE A 216 -6.82 22.60 8.64
C ILE A 216 -5.73 22.09 7.69
N ASP A 217 -4.69 21.52 8.27
CA ASP A 217 -3.52 21.00 7.55
C ASP A 217 -3.89 20.02 6.43
N GLY A 218 -3.23 20.17 5.28
CA GLY A 218 -3.39 19.30 4.12
C GLY A 218 -2.77 17.91 4.30
N GLY A 219 -1.96 17.71 5.34
CA GLY A 219 -1.27 16.46 5.64
C GLY A 219 -2.22 15.29 5.84
N LEU A 220 -3.46 15.56 6.27
CA LEU A 220 -4.49 14.53 6.39
C LEU A 220 -4.87 14.01 5.00
N GLY A 221 -4.25 12.92 4.54
CA GLY A 221 -4.56 12.26 3.27
C GLY A 221 -4.04 12.94 2.00
N ARG A 222 -3.18 13.96 2.11
CA ARG A 222 -2.37 14.54 1.01
C ARG A 222 -1.01 15.06 1.51
N ASN A 223 -0.37 14.35 2.43
CA ASN A 223 0.91 14.77 3.02
C ASN A 223 2.06 14.79 2.01
N ASN A 224 2.08 13.86 1.06
CA ASN A 224 2.94 13.90 -0.11
C ASN A 224 2.16 14.47 -1.31
N PRO A 225 2.37 15.74 -1.72
CA PRO A 225 1.54 16.37 -2.75
C PRO A 225 1.92 15.97 -4.18
N SER A 226 2.78 14.97 -4.41
CA SER A 226 3.24 14.60 -5.76
C SER A 226 2.11 14.36 -6.75
N GLN A 227 1.01 13.73 -6.31
CA GLN A 227 -0.15 13.48 -7.17
C GLN A 227 -0.91 14.76 -7.49
N VAL A 228 -1.08 15.63 -6.50
CA VAL A 228 -1.73 16.93 -6.66
C VAL A 228 -0.90 17.84 -7.59
N VAL A 229 0.43 17.79 -7.47
CA VAL A 229 1.36 18.53 -8.35
C VAL A 229 1.21 18.11 -9.80
N LEU A 230 1.08 16.81 -10.09
CA LEU A 230 0.83 16.35 -11.46
C LEU A 230 -0.52 16.82 -11.99
N GLU A 231 -1.58 16.63 -11.20
CA GLU A 231 -2.95 17.03 -11.57
C GLU A 231 -3.05 18.53 -11.87
N GLU A 232 -2.48 19.35 -10.99
CA GLU A 232 -2.45 20.80 -11.15
C GLU A 232 -1.56 21.20 -12.33
N ALA A 233 -0.40 20.55 -12.53
CA ALA A 233 0.44 20.79 -13.71
C ALA A 233 -0.33 20.53 -15.02
N ASN A 234 -1.10 19.45 -15.09
CA ASN A 234 -1.91 19.14 -16.26
C ASN A 234 -3.03 20.17 -16.47
N ALA A 235 -3.72 20.58 -15.41
CA ALA A 235 -4.73 21.64 -15.49
C ALA A 235 -4.14 22.98 -15.99
N LEU A 236 -2.88 23.25 -15.63
CA LEU A 236 -2.17 24.49 -15.91
C LEU A 236 -1.47 24.56 -17.26
N PHE A 237 -0.94 23.42 -17.72
CA PHE A 237 -0.01 23.34 -18.83
C PHE A 237 -0.48 22.43 -19.96
N GLY A 238 -1.59 21.71 -19.78
CA GLY A 238 -2.17 20.80 -20.78
C GLY A 238 -1.19 19.71 -21.21
N ALA A 239 -1.17 19.39 -22.50
CA ALA A 239 -0.31 18.38 -23.12
C ALA A 239 1.21 18.65 -23.10
N ARG A 240 1.73 19.61 -22.31
CA ARG A 240 3.18 19.81 -22.18
C ARG A 240 3.84 18.54 -21.63
N GLN A 241 5.01 18.20 -22.15
CA GLN A 241 5.79 17.07 -21.67
C GLN A 241 6.39 17.34 -20.30
N ILE A 242 6.53 16.30 -19.49
CA ILE A 242 7.26 16.36 -18.22
C ILE A 242 8.73 15.98 -18.44
N GLY A 243 9.63 16.83 -17.97
CA GLY A 243 11.06 16.55 -17.87
C GLY A 243 11.39 15.82 -16.57
N CYS A 244 10.97 16.40 -15.44
CA CYS A 244 11.09 15.73 -14.13
C CYS A 244 9.99 16.14 -13.14
N LEU A 245 9.65 15.21 -12.24
CA LEU A 245 8.93 15.41 -11.00
C LEU A 245 9.87 15.07 -9.85
N VAL A 246 10.19 16.06 -9.04
CA VAL A 246 11.04 15.94 -7.86
C VAL A 246 10.14 15.94 -6.64
N SER A 247 10.16 14.88 -5.86
CA SER A 247 9.43 14.75 -4.61
C SER A 247 10.43 14.63 -3.48
N ILE A 248 10.36 15.55 -2.51
CA ILE A 248 11.27 15.60 -1.38
C ILE A 248 10.47 15.40 -0.10
N GLY A 249 10.87 14.41 0.67
CA GLY A 249 10.24 14.06 1.94
C GLY A 249 10.96 14.68 3.14
N THR A 250 10.25 14.80 4.26
CA THR A 250 10.77 15.29 5.55
C THR A 250 11.42 14.20 6.41
N GLY A 251 11.87 13.10 5.81
CA GLY A 251 12.35 11.91 6.50
C GLY A 251 11.24 10.93 6.91
N GLN A 252 11.56 9.63 6.91
CA GLN A 252 10.65 8.60 7.41
C GLN A 252 10.43 8.82 8.91
N ALA A 253 9.18 9.14 9.28
CA ALA A 253 8.77 8.95 10.66
C ALA A 253 8.87 7.45 10.92
N GLY A 254 9.54 7.03 11.99
CA GLY A 254 9.50 5.62 12.37
C GLY A 254 8.05 5.18 12.45
N ILE A 255 7.77 3.92 12.16
CA ILE A 255 6.45 3.35 12.46
C ILE A 255 6.11 3.87 13.85
N ILE A 256 4.99 4.58 13.97
CA ILE A 256 4.45 4.93 15.28
C ILE A 256 4.06 3.59 15.88
N GLY A 257 5.05 2.86 16.41
CA GLY A 257 4.84 1.84 17.39
C GLY A 257 4.03 2.55 18.45
N ILE A 258 2.84 2.01 18.73
CA ILE A 258 2.09 2.41 19.90
C ILE A 258 3.00 2.07 21.07
N LYS A 259 3.85 3.03 21.49
CA LYS A 259 4.44 3.01 22.82
C LYS A 259 3.26 2.79 23.77
N LYS A 260 3.39 1.89 24.75
CA LYS A 260 2.40 1.74 25.83
C LYS A 260 1.92 3.14 26.20
N PRO A 261 0.60 3.43 26.19
CA PRO A 261 0.13 4.78 26.36
C PRO A 261 0.61 5.30 27.71
N GLY A 262 1.55 6.25 27.68
CA GLY A 262 1.86 7.04 28.85
C GLY A 262 0.58 7.76 29.30
N LEU A 263 0.55 8.21 30.56
CA LEU A 263 -0.62 8.91 31.14
C LEU A 263 -1.22 9.98 30.19
N TRP A 264 -0.39 10.61 29.37
CA TRP A 264 -0.73 11.64 28.39
C TRP A 264 -1.48 11.15 27.14
N GLN A 265 -1.16 9.97 26.59
CA GLN A 265 -1.82 9.43 25.38
C GLN A 265 -3.24 8.90 25.66
N ARG A 266 -3.57 8.63 26.93
CA ARG A 266 -4.94 8.31 27.38
C ARG A 266 -5.90 9.50 27.35
N ILE A 267 -5.39 10.74 27.18
CA ILE A 267 -6.17 11.99 27.27
C ILE A 267 -6.43 12.59 25.87
N LEU A 268 -5.74 12.10 24.82
CA LEU A 268 -5.97 12.53 23.44
C LEU A 268 -7.14 11.74 22.82
N PRO A 269 -8.10 12.40 22.13
CA PRO A 269 -9.16 11.71 21.40
C PRO A 269 -8.59 10.75 20.34
N THR A 270 -9.25 9.61 20.13
CA THR A 270 -8.87 8.60 19.12
C THR A 270 -8.76 9.17 17.71
N ASP A 271 -9.69 10.04 17.33
CA ASP A 271 -9.74 10.68 16.01
C ASP A 271 -8.48 11.50 15.70
N VAL A 272 -7.82 12.03 16.73
CA VAL A 272 -6.55 12.76 16.61
C VAL A 272 -5.38 11.82 16.34
N ILE A 273 -5.37 10.67 17.01
CA ILE A 273 -4.31 9.66 16.83
C ILE A 273 -4.42 9.06 15.42
N ASP A 274 -5.63 8.79 14.97
CA ASP A 274 -5.91 8.28 13.62
C ASP A 274 -5.56 9.33 12.55
N ALA A 275 -5.85 10.60 12.81
CA ALA A 275 -5.42 11.72 11.98
C ALA A 275 -3.88 11.76 11.83
N LEU A 276 -3.12 11.63 12.92
CA LEU A 276 -1.65 11.61 12.85
C LEU A 276 -1.10 10.36 12.12
N LYS A 277 -1.70 9.19 12.33
CA LYS A 277 -1.35 7.97 11.59
C LYS A 277 -1.60 8.11 10.09
N ALA A 278 -2.75 8.68 9.71
CA ALA A 278 -3.13 8.88 8.32
C ALA A 278 -2.13 9.77 7.55
N ILE A 279 -1.53 10.77 8.20
CA ILE A 279 -0.48 11.62 7.61
C ILE A 279 0.75 10.78 7.22
N THR A 280 1.19 9.89 8.10
CA THR A 280 2.39 9.04 7.89
C THR A 280 2.15 7.99 6.80
N THR A 281 1.02 7.28 6.83
CA THR A 281 0.71 6.24 5.84
C THR A 281 0.48 6.81 4.43
N ASP A 282 0.02 8.06 4.32
CA ASP A 282 -0.25 8.73 3.04
C ASP A 282 1.03 9.03 2.23
N CYS A 283 2.14 9.37 2.89
CA CYS A 283 3.41 9.65 2.21
C CYS A 283 3.93 8.47 1.39
N GLU A 284 3.90 7.29 2.02
CA GLU A 284 4.51 6.07 1.47
C GLU A 284 3.62 5.46 0.40
N SER A 285 2.31 5.41 0.63
CA SER A 285 1.35 4.96 -0.39
C SER A 285 1.37 5.85 -1.65
N THR A 286 1.51 7.17 -1.49
CA THR A 286 1.65 8.10 -2.63
C THR A 286 2.99 7.91 -3.35
N HIS A 287 4.08 7.74 -2.61
CA HIS A 287 5.39 7.49 -3.21
C HIS A 287 5.40 6.20 -4.03
N GLU A 288 4.86 5.10 -3.51
CA GLU A 288 4.74 3.84 -4.27
C GLU A 288 3.86 3.99 -5.51
N ALA A 289 2.77 4.75 -5.42
CA ALA A 289 1.91 5.02 -6.58
C ALA A 289 2.67 5.76 -7.68
N MET A 290 3.55 6.69 -7.30
CA MET A 290 4.45 7.37 -8.24
C MET A 290 5.51 6.44 -8.83
N LEU A 291 6.16 5.59 -8.02
CA LEU A 291 7.10 4.60 -8.53
C LEU A 291 6.45 3.68 -9.59
N ARG A 292 5.23 3.22 -9.34
CA ARG A 292 4.47 2.43 -10.32
C ARG A 292 4.18 3.22 -11.60
N ARG A 293 3.75 4.49 -11.47
CA ARG A 293 3.41 5.38 -12.59
C ARG A 293 4.62 5.75 -13.46
N PHE A 294 5.79 5.92 -12.86
CA PHE A 294 7.03 6.28 -13.55
C PHE A 294 8.01 5.11 -13.71
N SER A 295 7.57 3.86 -13.49
CA SER A 295 8.41 2.65 -13.54
C SER A 295 9.20 2.48 -14.85
N LYS A 296 8.65 2.95 -15.98
CA LYS A 296 9.30 2.91 -17.30
C LYS A 296 10.15 4.15 -17.61
N LEU A 297 10.18 5.13 -16.71
CA LEU A 297 10.79 6.44 -16.87
C LEU A 297 11.66 6.79 -15.64
N PRO A 298 12.74 6.02 -15.37
CA PRO A 298 13.54 6.16 -14.16
C PRO A 298 14.22 7.53 -14.02
N SER A 299 14.40 8.27 -15.12
CA SER A 299 14.98 9.62 -15.13
C SER A 299 13.94 10.75 -15.07
N THR A 300 12.67 10.44 -14.78
CA THR A 300 11.59 11.42 -14.75
C THR A 300 11.03 11.64 -13.35
N TYR A 301 10.95 10.62 -12.49
CA TYR A 301 10.50 10.78 -11.10
C TYR A 301 11.64 10.55 -10.13
N PHE A 302 11.89 11.54 -9.27
CA PHE A 302 12.94 11.48 -8.26
C PHE A 302 12.31 11.63 -6.88
N ARG A 303 12.44 10.61 -6.03
CA ARG A 303 12.14 10.70 -4.60
C ARG A 303 13.43 10.81 -3.81
N LEU A 304 13.52 11.87 -2.99
CA LEU A 304 14.58 12.09 -2.02
C LEU A 304 13.94 12.16 -0.63
N ASN A 305 14.22 11.19 0.22
CA ASN A 305 13.65 11.11 1.56
C ASN A 305 14.65 10.45 2.51
N VAL A 306 14.90 11.04 3.67
CA VAL A 306 15.87 10.51 4.64
C VAL A 306 15.28 9.27 5.32
N GLU A 307 15.85 8.10 5.07
CA GLU A 307 15.30 6.80 5.49
C GLU A 307 15.60 6.46 6.96
N GLN A 308 16.73 6.93 7.51
CA GLN A 308 17.20 6.57 8.86
C GLN A 308 17.69 7.80 9.63
N GLY A 309 17.46 7.80 10.94
CA GLY A 309 17.84 8.87 11.87
C GLY A 309 16.78 9.96 12.09
N MET A 310 15.70 9.96 11.30
CA MET A 310 14.61 10.94 11.42
C MET A 310 13.43 10.45 12.29
N GLN A 311 13.49 9.20 12.75
CA GLN A 311 12.43 8.52 13.50
C GLN A 311 12.22 9.07 14.92
N GLU A 312 13.28 9.59 15.55
CA GLU A 312 13.27 10.08 16.94
C GLU A 312 13.06 11.60 17.06
N ILE A 313 12.92 12.30 15.94
CA ILE A 313 12.71 13.75 15.89
C ILE A 313 11.21 14.00 15.78
N GLU A 314 10.58 14.39 16.90
CA GLU A 314 9.17 14.75 16.86
C GLU A 314 8.97 16.05 16.05
N LEU A 315 7.75 16.22 15.50
CA LEU A 315 7.37 17.34 14.64
C LEU A 315 7.59 18.74 15.27
N SER A 316 7.81 18.82 16.58
CA SER A 316 7.97 20.06 17.34
C SER A 316 9.31 20.23 18.07
N GLU A 317 10.24 19.28 18.00
CA GLU A 317 11.49 19.29 18.77
C GLU A 317 12.61 20.13 18.11
N TRP A 318 12.40 21.44 18.01
CA TRP A 318 13.35 22.36 17.33
C TRP A 318 14.79 22.32 17.88
N GLU A 319 14.99 21.85 19.11
CA GLU A 319 16.32 21.65 19.70
C GLU A 319 17.12 20.54 19.02
N LYS A 320 16.46 19.64 18.26
CA LYS A 320 17.07 18.54 17.50
C LYS A 320 17.34 18.88 16.03
N LEU A 321 17.27 20.16 15.62
CA LEU A 321 17.54 20.56 14.23
C LEU A 321 18.94 20.17 13.77
N SER A 322 19.95 20.23 14.64
CA SER A 322 21.31 19.76 14.34
C SER A 322 21.38 18.26 14.02
N ASN A 323 20.50 17.45 14.64
CA ASN A 323 20.43 16.02 14.36
C ASN A 323 19.80 15.77 12.99
N ALA A 324 18.74 16.50 12.65
CA ALA A 324 18.13 16.44 11.32
C ALA A 324 19.13 16.83 10.23
N GLU A 325 19.95 17.87 10.48
CA GLU A 325 21.02 18.28 9.56
C GLU A 325 22.08 17.19 9.40
N ALA A 326 22.54 16.58 10.50
CA ALA A 326 23.53 15.50 10.46
C ALA A 326 23.02 14.28 9.67
N HIS A 327 21.81 13.82 9.94
CA HIS A 327 21.21 12.67 9.24
C HIS A 327 20.93 12.98 7.76
N THR A 328 20.47 14.20 7.44
CA THR A 328 20.27 14.62 6.04
C THR A 328 21.60 14.67 5.30
N THR A 329 22.66 15.20 5.94
CA THR A 329 24.01 15.23 5.37
C THR A 329 24.55 13.82 5.13
N GLN A 330 24.36 12.90 6.08
CA GLN A 330 24.76 11.50 5.92
C GLN A 330 23.99 10.83 4.79
N TYR A 331 22.67 11.04 4.69
CA TYR A 331 21.83 10.54 3.61
C TYR A 331 22.35 10.98 2.24
N MET A 332 22.67 12.26 2.07
CA MET A 332 23.19 12.79 0.80
C MET A 332 24.57 12.25 0.42
N ARG A 333 25.34 11.72 1.39
CA ARG A 333 26.64 11.10 1.16
C ARG A 333 26.57 9.62 0.77
N LYS A 334 25.40 8.97 0.86
CA LYS A 334 25.23 7.60 0.33
C LYS A 334 25.51 7.61 -1.18
N GLU A 335 26.18 6.58 -1.67
CA GLU A 335 26.56 6.45 -3.08
C GLU A 335 25.33 6.50 -4.00
N GLU A 336 24.31 5.69 -3.70
CA GLU A 336 23.04 5.67 -4.44
C GLU A 336 22.34 7.04 -4.50
N VAL A 337 22.44 7.84 -3.43
CA VAL A 337 21.81 9.16 -3.35
C VAL A 337 22.62 10.17 -4.15
N THR A 338 23.96 10.08 -4.09
CA THR A 338 24.87 10.91 -4.89
C THR A 338 24.63 10.72 -6.39
N GLU A 339 24.48 9.47 -6.85
CA GLU A 339 24.15 9.14 -8.23
C GLU A 339 22.76 9.66 -8.63
N LYS A 340 21.77 9.48 -7.76
CA LYS A 340 20.41 9.99 -7.96
C LYS A 340 20.39 11.52 -8.06
N LEU A 341 21.15 12.23 -7.22
CA LEU A 341 21.30 13.68 -7.27
C LEU A 341 21.96 14.14 -8.58
N GLY A 342 23.00 13.45 -9.05
CA GLY A 342 23.61 13.75 -10.35
C GLY A 342 22.64 13.58 -11.52
N SER A 343 21.86 12.49 -11.50
CA SER A 343 20.80 12.24 -12.49
C SER A 343 19.70 13.30 -12.46
N LEU A 344 19.31 13.74 -11.26
CA LEU A 344 18.33 14.79 -11.07
C LEU A 344 18.81 16.14 -11.62
N VAL A 345 20.04 16.55 -11.28
CA VAL A 345 20.64 17.79 -11.77
C VAL A 345 20.68 17.80 -13.30
N SER A 346 21.07 16.68 -13.90
CA SER A 346 21.03 16.49 -15.36
C SER A 346 19.61 16.65 -15.93
N ALA A 347 18.60 16.08 -15.27
CA ALA A 347 17.20 16.19 -15.69
C ALA A 347 16.64 17.62 -15.55
N ILE A 348 17.08 18.39 -14.55
CA ILE A 348 16.68 19.79 -14.37
C ILE A 348 17.34 20.70 -15.41
N ARG A 349 18.62 20.47 -15.73
CA ARG A 349 19.39 21.29 -16.67
C ARG A 349 19.00 21.05 -18.12
N ALA A 350 18.84 19.79 -18.50
CA ALA A 350 18.51 19.37 -19.85
C ALA A 350 17.26 18.47 -19.83
N PRO A 351 16.08 19.04 -19.51
CA PRO A 351 14.86 18.25 -19.37
C PRO A 351 14.52 17.56 -20.69
N ARG A 352 14.38 16.24 -20.65
CA ARG A 352 13.94 15.41 -21.77
C ARG A 352 12.50 14.98 -21.54
N GLY A 353 11.61 15.43 -22.40
CA GLY A 353 10.21 15.10 -22.35
C GLY A 353 9.97 13.77 -23.03
N GLN A 354 9.63 12.74 -22.27
CA GLN A 354 9.31 11.44 -22.86
C GLN A 354 7.82 11.32 -23.19
N LEU A 355 6.94 11.79 -22.29
CA LEU A 355 5.49 11.71 -22.45
C LEU A 355 4.82 13.03 -22.02
N PRO A 356 3.66 13.38 -22.61
CA PRO A 356 2.84 14.54 -22.20
C PRO A 356 2.19 14.32 -20.83
N LEU A 357 1.98 15.41 -20.07
CA LEU A 357 1.35 15.40 -18.74
C LEU A 357 0.01 14.66 -18.70
N GLU A 358 -0.78 14.75 -19.76
CA GLU A 358 -2.09 14.09 -19.86
C GLU A 358 -1.98 12.57 -19.68
N GLN A 359 -0.88 11.93 -20.09
CA GLN A 359 -0.67 10.50 -19.88
C GLN A 359 -0.38 10.13 -18.41
N PHE A 360 -0.01 11.12 -17.61
CA PHE A 360 0.21 10.99 -16.17
C PHE A 360 -0.97 11.49 -15.34
N VAL A 361 -1.99 12.12 -15.93
CA VAL A 361 -3.13 12.70 -15.19
C VAL A 361 -4.48 12.16 -15.65
N THR A 362 -4.67 11.93 -16.94
CA THR A 362 -5.93 11.35 -17.44
C THR A 362 -5.96 9.84 -17.15
N PRO A 363 -7.05 9.31 -16.57
CA PRO A 363 -7.42 7.94 -16.85
C PRO A 363 -7.68 7.89 -18.36
N ARG A 364 -6.97 7.03 -19.10
CA ARG A 364 -7.22 6.85 -20.52
C ARG A 364 -8.72 6.65 -20.76
N PRO A 365 -9.35 7.31 -21.74
CA PRO A 365 -10.65 6.86 -22.22
C PRO A 365 -10.52 5.41 -22.71
N PRO A 366 -11.51 4.55 -22.43
CA PRO A 366 -11.47 3.15 -22.83
C PRO A 366 -11.71 3.07 -24.34
N ASN A 367 -10.62 2.97 -25.11
CA ASN A 367 -10.49 2.48 -26.50
C ASN A 367 -9.24 3.18 -27.08
N GLU A 368 -8.14 2.56 -27.48
CA GLU A 368 -7.73 1.17 -27.66
C GLU A 368 -6.30 1.10 -27.08
N SER A 369 -6.12 0.41 -25.95
CA SER A 369 -4.78 0.02 -25.49
C SER A 369 -4.89 -1.31 -24.78
N VAL A 370 -4.09 -2.27 -25.25
CA VAL A 370 -3.85 -3.56 -24.62
C VAL A 370 -3.58 -3.35 -23.11
N PRO A 371 -4.21 -4.12 -22.20
CA PRO A 371 -4.40 -3.75 -20.81
C PRO A 371 -3.19 -4.08 -19.94
N GLN A 372 -2.93 -3.26 -18.92
CA GLN A 372 -2.50 -3.80 -17.62
C GLN A 372 -3.40 -3.20 -16.55
N ALA A 373 -4.36 -4.02 -16.11
CA ALA A 373 -5.19 -3.81 -14.94
C ALA A 373 -4.31 -3.60 -13.70
N ARG A 374 -4.69 -2.70 -12.77
CA ARG A 374 -4.41 -3.00 -11.37
C ARG A 374 -5.14 -4.29 -11.09
N GLU A 375 -4.38 -5.34 -10.76
CA GLU A 375 -4.87 -6.71 -10.77
C GLU A 375 -6.12 -6.80 -9.90
N ARG A 376 -7.28 -7.02 -10.55
CA ARG A 376 -8.44 -7.60 -9.88
C ARG A 376 -7.92 -8.79 -9.09
N LYS A 377 -8.35 -8.97 -7.83
CA LYS A 377 -7.97 -10.10 -6.98
C LYS A 377 -8.10 -11.37 -7.82
N ARG A 378 -6.96 -11.92 -8.24
CA ARG A 378 -6.96 -13.04 -9.18
C ARG A 378 -7.44 -14.25 -8.43
N CYS A 379 -8.38 -14.99 -9.03
CA CYS A 379 -8.74 -16.30 -8.52
C CYS A 379 -7.45 -17.14 -8.42
N PRO A 380 -7.09 -17.67 -7.23
CA PRO A 380 -5.91 -18.50 -7.08
C PRO A 380 -5.95 -19.74 -7.99
N ARG A 381 -4.77 -20.30 -8.27
CA ARG A 381 -4.66 -21.55 -9.03
C ARG A 381 -4.89 -22.74 -8.09
N PRO A 382 -5.47 -23.85 -8.58
CA PRO A 382 -5.55 -25.07 -7.80
C PRO A 382 -4.15 -25.64 -7.58
N VAL A 383 -4.00 -26.43 -6.51
CA VAL A 383 -2.79 -27.19 -6.23
C VAL A 383 -2.41 -28.09 -7.41
N GLN A 384 -1.11 -28.26 -7.62
CA GLN A 384 -0.57 -29.14 -8.65
C GLN A 384 0.24 -30.29 -8.01
N PRO A 385 -0.01 -31.55 -8.40
CA PRO A 385 -1.12 -31.98 -9.24
C PRO A 385 -2.48 -31.88 -8.51
N PHE A 386 -3.53 -31.60 -9.27
CA PHE A 386 -4.93 -31.73 -8.82
C PHE A 386 -5.43 -33.12 -9.19
N MET A 387 -6.15 -33.79 -8.30
CA MET A 387 -6.51 -35.19 -8.47
C MET A 387 -7.99 -35.47 -8.22
N GLY A 388 -8.60 -36.18 -9.16
CA GLY A 388 -9.98 -36.65 -9.08
C GLY A 388 -11.04 -35.57 -9.25
N ARG A 389 -12.23 -35.83 -8.70
CA ARG A 389 -13.39 -34.89 -8.65
C ARG A 389 -14.03 -34.55 -10.00
N GLU A 390 -13.78 -35.33 -11.04
CA GLU A 390 -14.33 -35.09 -12.38
C GLU A 390 -15.86 -35.09 -12.41
N GLU A 391 -16.53 -35.94 -11.62
CA GLU A 391 -18.00 -35.93 -11.57
C GLU A 391 -18.57 -34.59 -11.09
N ILE A 392 -17.90 -33.94 -10.12
CA ILE A 392 -18.30 -32.63 -9.60
C ILE A 392 -18.00 -31.55 -10.64
N LEU A 393 -16.81 -31.60 -11.25
CA LEU A 393 -16.41 -30.66 -12.31
C LEU A 393 -17.36 -30.74 -13.51
N ASP A 394 -17.72 -31.94 -13.96
CA ASP A 394 -18.71 -32.18 -15.01
C ASP A 394 -20.09 -31.64 -14.66
N LYS A 395 -20.52 -31.82 -13.40
CA LYS A 395 -21.78 -31.26 -12.93
C LYS A 395 -21.75 -29.72 -12.99
N MET A 396 -20.65 -29.10 -12.57
CA MET A 396 -20.46 -27.65 -12.65
C MET A 396 -20.44 -27.15 -14.11
N ARG A 397 -19.71 -27.84 -15.00
CA ARG A 397 -19.68 -27.54 -16.45
C ARG A 397 -21.08 -27.52 -17.03
N LYS A 398 -21.83 -28.62 -16.87
CA LYS A 398 -23.21 -28.73 -17.36
C LYS A 398 -24.12 -27.66 -16.78
N TYR A 399 -23.98 -27.33 -15.50
CA TYR A 399 -24.84 -26.34 -14.84
C TYR A 399 -24.63 -24.91 -15.40
N PHE A 400 -23.38 -24.52 -15.64
CA PHE A 400 -23.06 -23.18 -16.13
C PHE A 400 -23.14 -23.04 -17.67
N GLU A 401 -23.05 -24.14 -18.44
CA GLU A 401 -23.20 -24.16 -19.90
C GLU A 401 -24.63 -23.89 -20.39
N LEU A 402 -25.66 -24.15 -19.57
CA LEU A 402 -27.06 -24.15 -20.00
C LEU A 402 -27.62 -22.80 -20.50
N GLY A 403 -26.90 -21.69 -20.34
CA GLY A 403 -27.25 -20.37 -20.90
C GLY A 403 -28.57 -19.76 -20.38
N GLY A 404 -28.71 -18.43 -20.47
CA GLY A 404 -29.97 -17.72 -20.17
C GLY A 404 -29.82 -16.51 -19.23
N ASP A 405 -30.84 -15.64 -19.24
CA ASP A 405 -30.88 -14.32 -18.58
C ASP A 405 -31.10 -14.37 -17.05
N SER A 406 -31.32 -15.56 -16.48
CA SER A 406 -31.60 -15.73 -15.05
C SER A 406 -30.35 -15.96 -14.20
N ARG A 407 -30.39 -15.54 -12.92
CA ARG A 407 -29.33 -15.82 -11.93
C ARG A 407 -29.11 -17.32 -11.72
N ARG A 408 -27.87 -17.77 -11.85
CA ARG A 408 -27.44 -19.15 -11.59
C ARG A 408 -26.47 -19.16 -10.40
N VAL A 409 -26.82 -19.92 -9.36
CA VAL A 409 -25.98 -20.10 -8.18
C VAL A 409 -25.57 -21.56 -8.09
N PHE A 410 -24.28 -21.86 -8.00
CA PHE A 410 -23.77 -23.20 -7.71
C PHE A 410 -23.07 -23.21 -6.35
N VAL A 411 -23.43 -24.16 -5.48
CA VAL A 411 -22.90 -24.22 -4.10
C VAL A 411 -22.12 -25.51 -3.90
N LEU A 412 -20.81 -25.40 -3.66
CA LEU A 412 -19.97 -26.48 -3.16
C LEU A 412 -20.00 -26.47 -1.64
N HIS A 413 -20.59 -27.50 -1.03
CA HIS A 413 -20.71 -27.59 0.44
C HIS A 413 -20.10 -28.88 0.98
N GLY A 414 -19.67 -28.89 2.25
CA GLY A 414 -19.08 -30.07 2.88
C GLY A 414 -18.02 -29.73 3.93
N LEU A 415 -17.38 -30.75 4.48
CA LEU A 415 -16.44 -30.62 5.60
C LEU A 415 -15.21 -29.75 5.26
N GLY A 416 -14.63 -29.09 6.26
CA GLY A 416 -13.48 -28.20 6.08
C GLY A 416 -12.21 -28.98 5.73
N GLY A 417 -11.60 -28.75 4.57
CA GLY A 417 -10.45 -29.54 4.08
C GLY A 417 -10.79 -30.60 3.03
N SER A 418 -12.07 -30.78 2.66
CA SER A 418 -12.48 -31.76 1.63
C SER A 418 -12.09 -31.39 0.18
N GLY A 419 -11.59 -30.17 -0.04
CA GLY A 419 -11.12 -29.69 -1.34
C GLY A 419 -12.09 -28.78 -2.11
N LYS A 420 -13.16 -28.27 -1.49
CA LYS A 420 -14.15 -27.37 -2.14
C LYS A 420 -13.51 -26.21 -2.91
N THR A 421 -12.66 -25.44 -2.25
CA THR A 421 -11.94 -24.30 -2.84
C THR A 421 -11.02 -24.75 -3.98
N GLN A 422 -10.36 -25.91 -3.85
CA GLN A 422 -9.51 -26.47 -4.90
C GLN A 422 -10.32 -26.91 -6.14
N ILE A 423 -11.49 -27.50 -5.94
CA ILE A 423 -12.44 -27.84 -7.03
C ILE A 423 -12.90 -26.55 -7.72
N ALA A 424 -13.25 -25.52 -6.96
CA ALA A 424 -13.64 -24.23 -7.52
C ALA A 424 -12.51 -23.59 -8.35
N PHE A 425 -11.28 -23.57 -7.84
CA PHE A 425 -10.12 -23.07 -8.59
C PHE A 425 -9.85 -23.88 -9.86
N LYS A 426 -9.96 -25.21 -9.79
CA LYS A 426 -9.81 -26.10 -10.95
C LYS A 426 -10.88 -25.83 -12.01
N PHE A 427 -12.14 -25.72 -11.60
CA PHE A 427 -13.24 -25.36 -12.49
C PHE A 427 -13.03 -24.01 -13.15
N VAL A 428 -12.65 -22.98 -12.38
CA VAL A 428 -12.34 -21.64 -12.92
C VAL A 428 -11.17 -21.68 -13.90
N GLN A 429 -10.12 -22.47 -13.60
CA GLN A 429 -8.96 -22.61 -14.47
C GLN A 429 -9.29 -23.27 -15.81
N GLU A 430 -10.19 -24.26 -15.82
CA GLU A 430 -10.56 -25.02 -17.02
C GLU A 430 -11.71 -24.39 -17.81
N SER A 431 -12.52 -23.57 -17.15
CA SER A 431 -13.69 -22.96 -17.77
C SER A 431 -13.29 -21.85 -18.77
N THR A 432 -13.82 -21.97 -19.98
CA THR A 432 -13.73 -20.92 -21.02
C THR A 432 -15.04 -20.17 -21.20
N CYS A 433 -16.10 -20.55 -20.46
CA CYS A 433 -17.41 -19.96 -20.62
C CYS A 433 -17.55 -18.60 -19.93
N PHE A 434 -16.59 -18.20 -19.09
CA PHE A 434 -16.63 -16.93 -18.39
C PHE A 434 -15.70 -15.87 -18.97
N SER A 435 -16.22 -14.65 -19.18
CA SER A 435 -15.42 -13.50 -19.64
C SER A 435 -14.52 -12.97 -18.52
N ASP A 436 -15.01 -13.01 -17.29
CA ASP A 436 -14.38 -12.45 -16.11
C ASP A 436 -14.72 -13.28 -14.87
N VAL A 437 -13.79 -13.38 -13.92
CA VAL A 437 -14.00 -14.03 -12.62
C VAL A 437 -13.70 -13.03 -11.51
N PHE A 438 -14.70 -12.76 -10.68
CA PHE A 438 -14.60 -11.89 -9.51
C PHE A 438 -14.50 -12.78 -8.27
N TYR A 439 -13.29 -12.90 -7.72
CA TYR A 439 -13.01 -13.70 -6.52
C TYR A 439 -13.22 -12.86 -5.25
N ILE A 440 -14.07 -13.33 -4.35
CA ILE A 440 -14.53 -12.65 -3.13
C ILE A 440 -14.27 -13.55 -1.93
N ASP A 441 -13.52 -13.04 -0.95
CA ASP A 441 -13.34 -13.69 0.33
C ASP A 441 -14.57 -13.45 1.24
N ALA A 442 -15.39 -14.49 1.38
CA ALA A 442 -16.60 -14.49 2.17
C ALA A 442 -16.41 -15.03 3.60
N THR A 443 -15.17 -15.06 4.12
CA THR A 443 -14.86 -15.50 5.49
C THR A 443 -15.68 -14.74 6.53
N ASN A 444 -15.88 -13.44 6.34
CA ASN A 444 -16.78 -12.61 7.14
C ASN A 444 -17.36 -11.46 6.31
N GLU A 445 -18.31 -10.72 6.90
CA GLU A 445 -19.00 -9.62 6.20
C GLU A 445 -18.03 -8.49 5.80
N GLN A 446 -16.98 -8.22 6.57
CA GLN A 446 -16.03 -7.15 6.31
C GLN A 446 -15.12 -7.45 5.10
N THR A 447 -14.55 -8.66 5.04
CA THR A 447 -13.72 -9.10 3.90
C THR A 447 -14.54 -9.12 2.61
N LEU A 448 -15.77 -9.64 2.70
CA LEU A 448 -16.70 -9.70 1.59
C LEU A 448 -17.04 -8.30 1.04
N ARG A 449 -17.35 -7.35 1.92
CA ARG A 449 -17.63 -5.96 1.51
C ARG A 449 -16.45 -5.33 0.82
N THR A 450 -15.27 -5.48 1.41
CA THR A 450 -14.02 -4.92 0.89
C THR A 450 -13.76 -5.42 -0.54
N ASP A 451 -13.92 -6.73 -0.77
CA ASP A 451 -13.72 -7.34 -2.08
C ASP A 451 -14.83 -6.96 -3.09
N LEU A 452 -16.09 -6.86 -2.68
CA LEU A 452 -17.19 -6.42 -3.57
C LEU A 452 -17.07 -4.95 -3.97
N GLU A 453 -16.73 -4.07 -3.04
CA GLU A 453 -16.46 -2.65 -3.32
C GLU A 453 -15.23 -2.46 -4.23
N ALA A 454 -14.36 -3.47 -4.31
CA ALA A 454 -13.22 -3.45 -5.21
C ALA A 454 -13.60 -3.67 -6.69
N ILE A 455 -14.77 -4.28 -6.97
CA ILE A 455 -15.22 -4.60 -8.33
C ILE A 455 -15.39 -3.33 -9.19
N THR A 456 -15.93 -2.25 -8.62
CA THR A 456 -16.25 -1.01 -9.34
C THR A 456 -15.25 0.13 -9.11
N GLN A 457 -14.01 -0.18 -8.68
CA GLN A 457 -12.97 0.84 -8.48
C GLN A 457 -12.71 1.63 -9.78
N GLY A 458 -13.28 2.83 -9.87
CA GLY A 458 -13.30 3.68 -11.06
C GLY A 458 -14.63 4.42 -11.31
N ASN A 459 -15.73 3.99 -10.67
CA ASN A 459 -17.02 4.68 -10.70
C ASN A 459 -17.15 5.72 -9.56
N THR A 460 -18.03 6.72 -9.75
CA THR A 460 -18.27 7.84 -8.82
C THR A 460 -18.83 7.44 -7.46
N GLU A 461 -19.32 6.21 -7.29
CA GLU A 461 -19.90 5.70 -6.04
C GLU A 461 -19.27 4.34 -5.71
N ARG A 462 -18.58 4.26 -4.57
CA ARG A 462 -17.89 3.05 -4.10
C ARG A 462 -18.70 2.43 -2.98
N SER A 463 -19.65 1.58 -3.35
CA SER A 463 -20.51 0.84 -2.43
C SER A 463 -20.79 -0.56 -2.96
N VAL A 464 -21.09 -1.48 -2.05
CA VAL A 464 -21.54 -2.84 -2.39
C VAL A 464 -22.73 -2.80 -3.35
N ASP A 465 -23.72 -1.95 -3.09
CA ASP A 465 -24.92 -1.83 -3.91
C ASP A 465 -24.60 -1.37 -5.34
N ALA A 466 -23.67 -0.41 -5.49
CA ALA A 466 -23.18 0.03 -6.79
C ALA A 466 -22.49 -1.12 -7.54
N SER A 467 -21.69 -1.95 -6.86
CA SER A 467 -21.06 -3.13 -7.44
C SER A 467 -22.06 -4.18 -7.90
N LEU A 468 -23.06 -4.50 -7.08
CA LEU A 468 -24.10 -5.46 -7.43
C LEU A 468 -24.97 -4.97 -8.57
N HIS A 469 -25.31 -3.68 -8.59
CA HIS A 469 -26.06 -3.06 -9.70
C HIS A 469 -25.24 -3.06 -10.99
N TRP A 470 -23.94 -2.73 -10.90
CA TRP A 470 -23.04 -2.78 -12.06
C TRP A 470 -22.95 -4.19 -12.64
N LEU A 471 -22.74 -5.22 -11.81
CA LEU A 471 -22.74 -6.62 -12.23
C LEU A 471 -24.06 -7.02 -12.92
N ALA A 472 -25.20 -6.64 -12.34
CA ALA A 472 -26.51 -6.92 -12.90
C ALA A 472 -26.78 -6.19 -14.22
N SER A 473 -26.14 -5.03 -14.45
CA SER A 473 -26.29 -4.24 -15.69
C SER A 473 -25.48 -4.78 -16.88
N GLN A 474 -24.54 -5.70 -16.65
CA GLN A 474 -23.74 -6.32 -17.71
C GLN A 474 -24.57 -7.36 -18.48
N ARG A 475 -25.41 -6.89 -19.42
CA ARG A 475 -26.34 -7.74 -20.20
C ARG A 475 -25.66 -8.75 -21.15
N GLU A 476 -24.40 -8.50 -21.51
CA GLU A 476 -23.64 -9.33 -22.46
C GLU A 476 -22.52 -10.16 -21.79
N GLY A 477 -22.29 -9.96 -20.49
CA GLY A 477 -21.13 -10.52 -19.78
C GLY A 477 -21.43 -11.87 -19.15
N ASN A 478 -20.86 -12.95 -19.68
CA ASN A 478 -20.79 -14.24 -18.99
C ASN A 478 -19.75 -14.16 -17.86
N TRP A 479 -19.88 -13.28 -16.87
CA TRP A 479 -18.94 -13.24 -15.75
C TRP A 479 -19.32 -14.27 -14.67
N LEU A 480 -18.36 -14.63 -13.82
CA LEU A 480 -18.52 -15.46 -12.63
C LEU A 480 -18.18 -14.66 -11.37
N LEU A 481 -19.09 -14.61 -10.41
CA LEU A 481 -18.84 -14.10 -9.07
C LEU A 481 -18.62 -15.28 -8.12
N PHE A 482 -17.39 -15.45 -7.64
CA PHE A 482 -17.00 -16.57 -6.80
C PHE A 482 -16.79 -16.10 -5.35
N PHE A 483 -17.70 -16.49 -4.46
CA PHE A 483 -17.56 -16.35 -3.01
C PHE A 483 -16.87 -17.58 -2.41
N ASP A 484 -15.66 -17.40 -1.89
CA ASP A 484 -14.92 -18.47 -1.21
C ASP A 484 -15.05 -18.34 0.31
N ASN A 485 -15.08 -19.48 1.01
CA ASN A 485 -15.09 -19.55 2.48
C ASN A 485 -16.31 -18.91 3.16
N ALA A 486 -17.50 -19.01 2.56
CA ALA A 486 -18.76 -18.50 3.13
C ALA A 486 -19.29 -19.38 4.28
N ASP A 487 -18.47 -19.59 5.31
CA ASP A 487 -18.72 -20.54 6.40
C ASP A 487 -19.53 -19.93 7.56
N ASP A 488 -19.48 -18.62 7.74
CA ASP A 488 -20.17 -17.91 8.84
C ASP A 488 -21.70 -18.02 8.70
N VAL A 489 -22.33 -18.70 9.66
CA VAL A 489 -23.79 -18.88 9.73
C VAL A 489 -24.56 -17.56 9.93
N ASN A 490 -23.92 -16.53 10.46
CA ASN A 490 -24.52 -15.21 10.66
C ASN A 490 -24.42 -14.34 9.39
N LEU A 491 -23.58 -14.71 8.43
CA LEU A 491 -23.40 -13.99 7.18
C LEU A 491 -24.64 -14.12 6.31
N LYS A 492 -25.35 -13.02 6.11
CA LYS A 492 -26.56 -12.96 5.27
C LYS A 492 -26.18 -12.86 3.79
N LEU A 493 -25.53 -13.89 3.25
CA LEU A 493 -24.94 -13.92 1.90
C LEU A 493 -25.96 -13.54 0.80
N LYS A 494 -27.24 -13.89 0.97
CA LYS A 494 -28.33 -13.55 0.03
C LYS A 494 -28.42 -12.05 -0.28
N LYS A 495 -28.04 -11.17 0.64
CA LYS A 495 -28.03 -9.70 0.45
C LYS A 495 -26.95 -9.23 -0.52
N PHE A 496 -25.90 -10.04 -0.68
CA PHE A 496 -24.73 -9.72 -1.49
C PHE A 496 -24.77 -10.40 -2.86
N LEU A 497 -25.89 -11.01 -3.23
CA LEU A 497 -26.06 -11.64 -4.54
C LEU A 497 -26.65 -10.63 -5.54
N PRO A 498 -26.05 -10.48 -6.74
CA PRO A 498 -26.64 -9.67 -7.80
C PRO A 498 -27.98 -10.27 -8.28
N GLN A 499 -28.73 -9.47 -9.06
CA GLN A 499 -30.04 -9.90 -9.57
C GLN A 499 -29.95 -10.96 -10.69
N SER A 500 -28.85 -10.97 -11.44
CA SER A 500 -28.56 -11.87 -12.57
C SER A 500 -27.08 -12.31 -12.55
N GLY A 501 -26.71 -13.24 -13.44
CA GLY A 501 -25.32 -13.70 -13.62
C GLY A 501 -24.99 -15.08 -13.01
N ASN A 502 -23.72 -15.46 -13.09
CA ASN A 502 -23.21 -16.75 -12.60
C ASN A 502 -22.52 -16.56 -11.25
N ILE A 503 -22.89 -17.38 -10.27
CA ILE A 503 -22.38 -17.28 -8.90
C ILE A 503 -21.90 -18.67 -8.46
N LEU A 504 -20.67 -18.72 -7.93
CA LEU A 504 -20.11 -19.90 -7.29
C LEU A 504 -19.89 -19.61 -5.80
N VAL A 505 -20.22 -20.55 -4.94
CA VAL A 505 -20.04 -20.44 -3.49
C VAL A 505 -19.36 -21.69 -2.96
N THR A 506 -18.32 -21.54 -2.15
CA THR A 506 -17.78 -22.63 -1.31
C THR A 506 -18.13 -22.39 0.16
N THR A 507 -18.54 -23.43 0.87
CA THR A 507 -18.99 -23.29 2.27
C THR A 507 -18.97 -24.60 3.05
N ARG A 508 -18.84 -24.55 4.37
CA ARG A 508 -19.13 -25.64 5.31
C ARG A 508 -20.59 -25.64 5.77
N ASN A 509 -21.31 -24.53 5.59
CA ASN A 509 -22.70 -24.41 5.95
C ASN A 509 -23.61 -25.06 4.88
N PRO A 510 -24.21 -26.24 5.16
CA PRO A 510 -25.05 -26.92 4.19
C PRO A 510 -26.36 -26.17 3.89
N GLU A 511 -26.77 -25.21 4.73
CA GLU A 511 -27.99 -24.43 4.53
C GLU A 511 -27.89 -23.49 3.32
N LEU A 512 -26.68 -23.07 2.94
CA LEU A 512 -26.48 -22.19 1.78
C LEU A 512 -26.84 -22.86 0.45
N ARG A 513 -27.02 -24.19 0.40
CA ARG A 513 -27.60 -24.87 -0.77
C ARG A 513 -29.01 -24.38 -1.11
N LEU A 514 -29.71 -23.78 -0.15
CA LEU A 514 -31.03 -23.17 -0.37
C LEU A 514 -30.96 -21.90 -1.25
N LEU A 515 -29.75 -21.39 -1.54
CA LEU A 515 -29.54 -20.29 -2.49
C LEU A 515 -29.59 -20.74 -3.95
N SER A 516 -29.41 -22.03 -4.23
CA SER A 516 -29.36 -22.57 -5.59
C SER A 516 -30.66 -23.27 -6.01
N ALA A 517 -30.85 -23.40 -7.32
CA ALA A 517 -31.95 -24.17 -7.90
C ALA A 517 -31.69 -25.67 -7.80
N LYS A 518 -32.68 -26.49 -8.17
CA LYS A 518 -32.50 -27.95 -8.29
C LYS A 518 -31.29 -28.23 -9.20
N ASP A 519 -30.38 -29.06 -8.72
CA ASP A 519 -29.09 -29.43 -9.34
C ASP A 519 -27.94 -28.40 -9.26
N GLY A 520 -28.16 -27.25 -8.60
CA GLY A 520 -27.15 -26.19 -8.39
C GLY A 520 -26.30 -26.33 -7.12
N ASP A 521 -26.06 -27.55 -6.65
CA ASP A 521 -25.18 -27.79 -5.51
C ASP A 521 -24.43 -29.12 -5.63
N ALA A 522 -23.29 -29.24 -4.98
CA ALA A 522 -22.59 -30.51 -4.81
C ALA A 522 -21.96 -30.62 -3.42
N LYS A 523 -22.18 -31.77 -2.77
CA LYS A 523 -21.55 -32.11 -1.50
C LYS A 523 -20.17 -32.67 -1.76
N VAL A 524 -19.13 -32.03 -1.24
CA VAL A 524 -17.74 -32.46 -1.33
C VAL A 524 -17.36 -33.22 -0.06
N GLY A 525 -17.25 -34.55 -0.18
CA GLY A 525 -16.91 -35.47 0.90
C GLY A 525 -15.54 -36.14 0.73
N ALA A 526 -15.44 -37.40 1.14
CA ALA A 526 -14.28 -38.26 0.90
C ALA A 526 -13.91 -38.34 -0.59
N MET A 527 -12.64 -38.62 -0.88
CA MET A 527 -12.14 -38.86 -2.24
C MET A 527 -12.49 -40.27 -2.71
N GLU A 528 -12.54 -40.47 -4.03
CA GLU A 528 -12.62 -41.80 -4.62
C GLU A 528 -11.35 -42.60 -4.30
N HIS A 529 -11.49 -43.93 -4.19
CA HIS A 529 -10.43 -44.84 -3.74
C HIS A 529 -9.13 -44.69 -4.54
N GLU A 530 -9.23 -44.66 -5.86
CA GLU A 530 -8.06 -44.58 -6.74
C GLU A 530 -7.37 -43.21 -6.66
N ASP A 531 -8.17 -42.13 -6.65
CA ASP A 531 -7.66 -40.76 -6.52
C ASP A 531 -6.99 -40.54 -5.15
N ALA A 532 -7.54 -41.12 -4.08
CA ALA A 532 -6.96 -41.03 -2.75
C ALA A 532 -5.56 -41.66 -2.69
N LYS A 533 -5.40 -42.87 -3.24
CA LYS A 533 -4.10 -43.56 -3.32
C LYS A 533 -3.09 -42.77 -4.12
N ASN A 534 -3.49 -42.34 -5.32
CA ASN A 534 -2.62 -41.60 -6.21
C ASN A 534 -2.16 -40.30 -5.53
N LEU A 535 -3.03 -39.64 -4.76
CA LEU A 535 -2.68 -38.41 -4.04
C LEU A 535 -1.64 -38.69 -2.96
N LEU A 536 -1.80 -39.79 -2.21
CA LEU A 536 -0.82 -40.18 -1.20
C LEU A 536 0.54 -40.47 -1.82
N LEU A 537 0.57 -41.29 -2.88
CA LEU A 537 1.80 -41.70 -3.56
C LEU A 537 2.55 -40.50 -4.16
N ASP A 538 1.81 -39.60 -4.80
CA ASP A 538 2.36 -38.35 -5.33
C ASP A 538 2.98 -37.48 -4.22
N ARG A 539 2.23 -37.23 -3.14
CA ARG A 539 2.70 -36.38 -2.03
C ARG A 539 3.83 -37.00 -1.23
N ALA A 540 3.85 -38.33 -1.11
CA ALA A 540 4.96 -39.08 -0.52
C ALA A 540 6.21 -39.11 -1.41
N ARG A 541 6.09 -38.76 -2.71
CA ARG A 541 7.09 -39.03 -3.76
C ARG A 541 7.54 -40.49 -3.76
N ALA A 542 6.60 -41.40 -3.56
CA ALA A 542 6.87 -42.83 -3.50
C ALA A 542 7.08 -43.39 -4.92
N GLU A 543 7.98 -44.36 -5.06
CA GLU A 543 8.16 -45.07 -6.32
C GLU A 543 6.91 -45.87 -6.68
N GLU A 544 6.62 -45.96 -7.98
CA GLU A 544 5.47 -46.71 -8.46
C GLU A 544 5.79 -48.22 -8.43
N SER A 545 5.34 -48.90 -7.38
CA SER A 545 5.44 -50.35 -7.20
C SER A 545 4.12 -50.94 -6.68
N ASP A 546 3.86 -52.22 -6.98
CA ASP A 546 2.65 -52.91 -6.49
C ASP A 546 2.59 -52.93 -4.95
N GLU A 547 3.76 -53.06 -4.29
CA GLU A 547 3.87 -53.01 -2.84
C GLU A 547 3.46 -51.64 -2.28
N ASN A 548 3.97 -50.55 -2.86
CA ASN A 548 3.59 -49.20 -2.45
C ASN A 548 2.11 -48.90 -2.72
N LYS A 549 1.53 -49.44 -3.80
CA LYS A 549 0.09 -49.31 -4.09
C LYS A 549 -0.77 -50.00 -3.01
N VAL A 550 -0.36 -51.19 -2.55
CA VAL A 550 -1.05 -51.91 -1.46
C VAL A 550 -0.93 -51.17 -0.13
N LEU A 551 0.26 -50.66 0.20
CA LEU A 551 0.47 -49.88 1.42
C LEU A 551 -0.31 -48.55 1.38
N ALA A 552 -0.34 -47.89 0.23
CA ALA A 552 -1.08 -46.66 0.04
C ALA A 552 -2.59 -46.87 0.25
N GLU A 553 -3.18 -47.94 -0.32
CA GLU A 553 -4.61 -48.27 -0.08
C GLU A 553 -4.91 -48.39 1.42
N ALA A 554 -4.08 -49.12 2.14
CA ALA A 554 -4.28 -49.34 3.57
C ALA A 554 -4.20 -48.02 4.38
N ILE A 555 -3.27 -47.13 4.03
CA ILE A 555 -3.13 -45.83 4.71
C ILE A 555 -4.33 -44.95 4.38
N VAL A 556 -4.73 -44.81 3.12
CA VAL A 556 -5.86 -43.93 2.76
C VAL A 556 -7.19 -44.43 3.33
N GLN A 557 -7.34 -45.75 3.50
CA GLN A 557 -8.47 -46.34 4.20
C GLN A 557 -8.52 -45.95 5.68
N GLU A 558 -7.37 -45.98 6.37
CA GLU A 558 -7.24 -45.53 7.77
C GLU A 558 -7.47 -44.02 7.93
N LEU A 559 -7.22 -43.25 6.87
CA LEU A 559 -7.50 -41.81 6.80
C LEU A 559 -8.89 -41.50 6.23
N HIS A 560 -9.74 -42.52 6.10
CA HIS A 560 -11.13 -42.41 5.63
C HIS A 560 -11.27 -41.67 4.29
N TYR A 561 -10.25 -41.75 3.45
CA TYR A 561 -10.18 -41.12 2.13
C TYR A 561 -10.31 -39.58 2.16
N PHE A 562 -9.98 -38.93 3.28
CA PHE A 562 -10.07 -37.47 3.41
C PHE A 562 -8.85 -36.76 2.81
N ALA A 563 -9.09 -35.93 1.80
CA ALA A 563 -8.05 -35.25 1.01
C ALA A 563 -6.98 -34.54 1.87
N LEU A 564 -7.40 -33.79 2.90
CA LEU A 564 -6.47 -33.06 3.77
C LEU A 564 -5.60 -34.00 4.61
N ALA A 565 -6.21 -35.02 5.23
CA ALA A 565 -5.47 -36.00 6.03
C ALA A 565 -4.46 -36.77 5.16
N ILE A 566 -4.87 -37.17 3.96
CA ILE A 566 -3.99 -37.83 2.98
C ILE A 566 -2.83 -36.92 2.58
N SER A 567 -3.10 -35.65 2.25
CA SER A 567 -2.06 -34.72 1.84
C SER A 567 -1.05 -34.46 2.97
N GLN A 568 -1.51 -34.39 4.22
CA GLN A 568 -0.64 -34.24 5.39
C GLN A 568 0.20 -35.50 5.62
N ALA A 569 -0.43 -36.68 5.54
CA ALA A 569 0.26 -37.97 5.64
C ALA A 569 1.35 -38.12 4.57
N GLY A 570 1.02 -37.84 3.30
CA GLY A 570 1.99 -37.91 2.20
C GLY A 570 3.18 -36.98 2.40
N ALA A 571 2.94 -35.73 2.81
CA ALA A 571 4.02 -34.79 3.12
C ALA A 571 4.91 -35.28 4.27
N TYR A 572 4.31 -35.85 5.33
CA TYR A 572 5.06 -36.40 6.46
C TYR A 572 5.90 -37.61 6.04
N ILE A 573 5.33 -38.52 5.25
CA ILE A 573 6.03 -39.70 4.69
C ILE A 573 7.25 -39.21 3.90
N HIS A 574 7.04 -38.30 2.94
CA HIS A 574 8.12 -37.78 2.11
C HIS A 574 9.33 -37.28 2.92
N CYS A 575 9.06 -36.59 4.03
CA CYS A 575 10.10 -35.95 4.82
C CYS A 575 10.72 -36.86 5.89
N HIS A 576 10.01 -37.88 6.37
CA HIS A 576 10.37 -38.53 7.64
C HIS A 576 10.33 -40.05 7.67
N LEU A 577 9.50 -40.73 6.87
CA LEU A 577 9.26 -42.18 7.00
C LEU A 577 8.94 -42.83 5.65
N SER A 578 9.20 -44.12 5.51
CA SER A 578 8.58 -44.90 4.43
C SER A 578 7.07 -45.09 4.66
N LEU A 579 6.33 -45.48 3.59
CA LEU A 579 4.90 -45.81 3.68
C LEU A 579 4.62 -46.85 4.78
N ASN A 580 5.44 -47.90 4.86
CA ASN A 580 5.26 -48.98 5.83
C ASN A 580 5.47 -48.48 7.27
N GLU A 581 6.57 -47.75 7.52
CA GLU A 581 6.87 -47.20 8.86
C GLU A 581 5.83 -46.19 9.30
N TYR A 582 5.34 -45.34 8.38
CA TYR A 582 4.31 -44.35 8.68
C TYR A 582 3.02 -45.01 9.14
N ARG A 583 2.57 -46.08 8.49
CA ARG A 583 1.32 -46.77 8.85
C ARG A 583 1.37 -47.32 10.28
N GLU A 584 2.46 -47.98 10.66
CA GLU A 584 2.62 -48.48 12.02
C GLU A 584 2.71 -47.36 13.05
N PHE A 585 3.38 -46.26 12.69
CA PHE A 585 3.53 -45.09 13.54
C PHE A 585 2.21 -44.35 13.74
N TYR A 586 1.44 -44.15 12.67
CA TYR A 586 0.12 -43.52 12.67
C TYR A 586 -0.84 -44.30 13.57
N ARG A 587 -0.90 -45.64 13.45
CA ARG A 587 -1.76 -46.47 14.32
C ARG A 587 -1.44 -46.31 15.80
N ARG A 588 -0.15 -46.39 16.16
CA ARG A 588 0.29 -46.22 17.56
C ARG A 588 -0.05 -44.82 18.10
N HIS A 589 0.04 -43.79 17.27
CA HIS A 589 -0.31 -42.42 17.65
C HIS A 589 -1.81 -42.23 17.76
N HIS A 590 -2.56 -42.73 16.79
CA HIS A 590 -4.02 -42.70 16.76
C HIS A 590 -4.63 -43.42 17.97
N ASP A 591 -4.11 -44.60 18.32
CA ASP A 591 -4.56 -45.34 19.51
C ASP A 591 -4.32 -44.57 20.81
N LYS A 592 -3.21 -43.83 20.91
CA LYS A 592 -2.93 -42.95 22.06
C LYS A 592 -3.88 -41.75 22.10
N LEU A 593 -4.20 -41.16 20.95
CA LEU A 593 -5.15 -40.06 20.87
C LEU A 593 -6.56 -40.50 21.33
N LEU A 594 -7.00 -41.70 20.95
CA LEU A 594 -8.29 -42.25 21.37
C LEU A 594 -8.35 -42.60 22.88
N GLN A 595 -7.21 -42.79 23.53
CA GLN A 595 -7.14 -42.98 24.99
C GLN A 595 -7.34 -41.67 25.76
N ASN A 596 -7.22 -40.51 25.11
CA ASN A 596 -7.52 -39.21 25.74
C ASN A 596 -9.04 -38.93 25.68
N ASN A 597 -9.64 -38.69 26.85
CA ASN A 597 -11.08 -38.44 26.99
C ASN A 597 -11.55 -37.18 26.23
N GLU A 598 -10.65 -36.22 25.97
CA GLU A 598 -10.97 -35.01 25.20
C GLU A 598 -11.32 -35.32 23.72
N PHE A 599 -10.83 -36.44 23.17
CA PHE A 599 -11.02 -36.82 21.77
C PHE A 599 -12.05 -37.95 21.58
N GLN A 600 -12.71 -38.41 22.64
CA GLN A 600 -13.68 -39.52 22.60
C GLN A 600 -15.04 -39.12 22.00
N GLY A 601 -15.29 -37.83 21.75
CA GLY A 601 -16.55 -37.30 21.20
C GLY A 601 -16.48 -36.81 19.74
N ASP A 602 -15.30 -36.81 19.11
CA ASP A 602 -15.08 -36.13 17.83
C ASP A 602 -15.47 -36.96 16.60
N ASP A 603 -15.93 -36.27 15.54
CA ASP A 603 -16.22 -36.86 14.23
C ASP A 603 -14.99 -37.64 13.73
N PRO A 604 -15.13 -38.89 13.21
CA PRO A 604 -14.06 -39.59 12.49
C PRO A 604 -13.24 -38.70 11.54
N TYR A 605 -13.88 -37.70 10.92
CA TYR A 605 -13.19 -36.68 10.12
C TYR A 605 -12.19 -35.85 10.91
N GLU A 606 -12.64 -35.22 11.99
CA GLU A 606 -11.81 -34.34 12.83
C GLU A 606 -10.67 -35.13 13.45
N ARG A 607 -10.92 -36.37 13.87
CA ARG A 607 -9.90 -37.28 14.40
C ARG A 607 -8.81 -37.61 13.39
N ALA A 608 -9.16 -37.98 12.16
CA ALA A 608 -8.18 -38.31 11.14
C ALA A 608 -7.30 -37.10 10.78
N VAL A 609 -7.91 -35.93 10.55
CA VAL A 609 -7.19 -34.69 10.22
C VAL A 609 -6.32 -34.22 11.38
N TYR A 610 -6.84 -34.27 12.62
CA TYR A 610 -6.07 -33.91 13.80
C TYR A 610 -4.93 -34.89 14.07
N ALA A 611 -5.13 -36.19 13.87
CA ALA A 611 -4.09 -37.19 14.04
C ALA A 611 -2.93 -36.96 13.06
N THR A 612 -3.20 -36.71 11.78
CA THR A 612 -2.16 -36.43 10.79
C THR A 612 -1.46 -35.08 11.02
N TRP A 613 -2.21 -34.06 11.46
CA TRP A 613 -1.66 -32.76 11.82
C TRP A 613 -0.78 -32.82 13.07
N SER A 614 -1.25 -33.45 14.15
CA SER A 614 -0.53 -33.55 15.43
C SER A 614 0.79 -34.30 15.29
N LEU A 615 0.85 -35.33 14.44
CA LEU A 615 2.11 -35.99 14.08
C LEU A 615 3.14 -35.01 13.50
N SER A 616 2.70 -34.12 12.61
CA SER A 616 3.56 -33.11 12.00
C SER A 616 3.94 -32.03 13.02
N TYR A 617 3.00 -31.63 13.88
CA TYR A 617 3.24 -30.69 14.97
C TYR A 617 4.27 -31.23 15.99
N ASP A 618 4.23 -32.53 16.30
CA ASP A 618 5.17 -33.19 17.20
C ASP A 618 6.60 -33.26 16.64
N LYS A 619 6.79 -33.01 15.34
CA LYS A 619 8.13 -32.87 14.73
C LYS A 619 8.68 -31.46 14.78
N LEU A 620 7.83 -30.46 14.99
CA LEU A 620 8.27 -29.08 15.17
C LEU A 620 9.05 -28.96 16.48
N ASP A 621 10.12 -28.17 16.47
CA ASP A 621 10.79 -27.74 17.69
C ASP A 621 9.90 -26.79 18.52
N ALA A 622 10.30 -26.52 19.76
CA ALA A 622 9.51 -25.70 20.68
C ALA A 622 9.26 -24.28 20.12
N SER A 623 10.20 -23.74 19.35
CA SER A 623 10.14 -22.39 18.81
C SER A 623 9.18 -22.31 17.62
N ALA A 624 9.26 -23.27 16.70
CA ALA A 624 8.31 -23.41 15.59
C ALA A 624 6.87 -23.66 16.08
N ARG A 625 6.69 -24.44 17.16
CA ARG A 625 5.36 -24.63 17.78
C ARG A 625 4.81 -23.34 18.37
N SER A 626 5.63 -22.58 19.06
CA SER A 626 5.24 -21.29 19.64
C SER A 626 4.85 -20.29 18.56
N LEU A 627 5.60 -20.25 17.45
CA LEU A 627 5.27 -19.40 16.31
C LEU A 627 3.93 -19.79 15.66
N LEU A 628 3.68 -21.09 15.48
CA LEU A 628 2.41 -21.58 14.95
C LEU A 628 1.22 -21.23 15.86
N GLN A 629 1.41 -21.28 17.18
CA GLN A 629 0.40 -20.84 18.15
C GLN A 629 0.09 -19.35 18.00
N ILE A 630 1.11 -18.52 17.79
CA ILE A 630 0.91 -17.08 17.53
C ILE A 630 0.17 -16.87 16.21
N PHE A 631 0.57 -17.54 15.14
CA PHE A 631 -0.11 -17.44 13.84
C PHE A 631 -1.59 -17.82 13.91
N SER A 632 -1.96 -18.75 14.79
CA SER A 632 -3.36 -19.13 14.97
C SER A 632 -4.26 -18.02 15.53
N LEU A 633 -3.67 -16.97 16.11
CA LEU A 633 -4.39 -15.77 16.60
C LEU A 633 -4.49 -14.66 15.55
N LEU A 634 -3.82 -14.83 14.41
CA LEU A 634 -3.77 -13.85 13.32
C LEU A 634 -4.67 -14.27 12.16
N ASN A 635 -4.93 -13.33 11.24
CA ASN A 635 -5.51 -13.70 9.95
C ASN A 635 -4.49 -14.56 9.19
N HIS A 636 -4.96 -15.60 8.48
CA HIS A 636 -4.08 -16.51 7.75
C HIS A 636 -3.38 -15.85 6.54
N GLU A 637 -3.87 -14.70 6.09
CA GLU A 637 -3.28 -13.88 5.04
C GLU A 637 -2.57 -12.65 5.63
N GLY A 638 -1.46 -12.24 5.01
CA GLY A 638 -0.79 -10.98 5.33
C GLY A 638 -0.03 -10.97 6.66
N ILE A 639 0.34 -12.13 7.20
CA ILE A 639 1.27 -12.22 8.34
C ILE A 639 2.65 -11.76 7.88
N SER A 640 3.10 -10.56 8.29
CA SER A 640 4.37 -9.99 7.84
C SER A 640 5.53 -10.38 8.76
N GLU A 641 6.70 -10.66 8.16
CA GLU A 641 7.95 -10.89 8.90
C GLU A 641 8.36 -9.65 9.70
N GLU A 642 8.12 -8.46 9.15
CA GLU A 642 8.35 -7.15 9.78
C GLU A 642 7.66 -7.03 11.15
N MET A 643 6.49 -7.66 11.34
CA MET A 643 5.81 -7.67 12.63
C MET A 643 6.64 -8.39 13.71
N PHE A 644 7.30 -9.49 13.36
CA PHE A 644 8.17 -10.25 14.27
C PHE A 644 9.51 -9.56 14.48
N GLU A 645 10.08 -8.96 13.43
CA GLU A 645 11.31 -8.17 13.52
C GLU A 645 11.13 -6.97 14.47
N ASN A 646 10.01 -6.24 14.34
CA ASN A 646 9.67 -5.13 15.22
C ASN A 646 9.44 -5.57 16.68
N ALA A 647 8.86 -6.76 16.89
CA ALA A 647 8.66 -7.32 18.21
C ALA A 647 10.01 -7.72 18.85
N ALA A 648 10.91 -8.33 18.09
CA ALA A 648 12.25 -8.72 18.53
C ALA A 648 13.12 -7.51 18.90
N SER A 649 13.02 -6.41 18.14
CA SER A 649 13.78 -5.18 18.43
C SER A 649 13.24 -4.37 19.62
N SER A 650 12.11 -4.76 20.21
CA SER A 650 11.41 -4.02 21.28
C SER A 650 11.55 -4.66 22.68
N GLU A 651 12.64 -5.42 22.92
CA GLU A 651 12.92 -6.30 24.08
C GLU A 651 12.66 -5.74 25.50
N GLU A 652 12.54 -4.42 25.69
CA GLU A 652 12.55 -3.78 27.02
C GLU A 652 11.17 -3.50 27.67
N GLN A 653 10.02 -3.87 27.08
CA GLN A 653 8.70 -3.39 27.57
C GLN A 653 7.73 -4.42 28.19
N LEU A 654 8.15 -5.68 28.40
CA LEU A 654 7.31 -6.70 29.04
C LEU A 654 7.49 -6.66 30.57
N GLU A 655 6.40 -6.44 31.31
CA GLU A 655 6.40 -6.30 32.79
C GLU A 655 6.50 -7.65 33.52
N ASP A 656 6.29 -8.75 32.80
CA ASP A 656 6.38 -10.11 33.31
C ASP A 656 7.72 -10.71 32.88
N SER A 657 8.66 -10.82 33.81
CA SER A 657 10.03 -11.29 33.54
C SER A 657 10.09 -12.72 33.02
N GLU A 658 9.09 -13.56 33.34
CA GLU A 658 9.07 -14.95 32.88
C GLU A 658 8.59 -15.05 31.43
N LEU A 659 7.55 -14.27 31.09
CA LEU A 659 7.07 -14.14 29.71
C LEU A 659 8.10 -13.42 28.84
N GLN A 660 8.77 -12.38 29.38
CA GLN A 660 9.85 -11.66 28.71
C GLN A 660 11.00 -12.59 28.37
N ASN A 661 11.48 -13.40 29.31
CA ASN A 661 12.54 -14.37 29.03
C ASN A 661 12.15 -15.38 27.95
N LYS A 662 10.91 -15.92 27.99
CA LYS A 662 10.42 -16.88 26.98
C LYS A 662 10.27 -16.25 25.60
N VAL A 663 9.76 -15.01 25.52
CA VAL A 663 9.58 -14.27 24.27
C VAL A 663 10.94 -13.83 23.70
N THR A 664 11.84 -13.34 24.54
CA THR A 664 13.21 -12.95 24.17
C THR A 664 14.03 -14.14 23.70
N GLU A 665 13.92 -15.30 24.35
CA GLU A 665 14.61 -16.54 23.93
C GLU A 665 14.07 -17.01 22.57
N LEU A 666 12.76 -17.01 22.38
CA LEU A 666 12.10 -17.36 21.12
C LEU A 666 12.49 -16.44 19.96
N LEU A 667 12.44 -15.12 20.18
CA LEU A 667 12.74 -14.11 19.16
C LEU A 667 14.23 -14.08 18.82
N ASN A 668 15.12 -14.31 19.80
CA ASN A 668 16.55 -14.46 19.54
C ASN A 668 16.92 -15.77 18.84
N GLU A 669 16.20 -16.87 19.06
CA GLU A 669 16.36 -18.09 18.26
C GLU A 669 15.93 -17.88 16.80
N LEU A 670 14.82 -17.16 16.58
CA LEU A 670 14.35 -16.82 15.23
C LEU A 670 15.33 -15.86 14.52
N GLY A 671 15.90 -14.88 15.23
CA GLY A 671 16.85 -13.90 14.68
C GLY A 671 18.29 -14.41 14.46
N LYS A 672 18.69 -15.53 15.07
CA LYS A 672 20.02 -16.15 14.86
C LYS A 672 20.15 -16.88 13.52
N ARG A 673 19.04 -17.22 12.86
CA ARG A 673 19.08 -17.68 11.46
C ARG A 673 19.08 -16.43 10.59
N GLY A 674 20.25 -16.10 10.04
CA GLY A 674 20.42 -15.00 9.10
C GLY A 674 19.55 -15.15 7.83
N PRO A 675 19.70 -14.27 6.82
CA PRO A 675 18.78 -14.11 5.68
C PRO A 675 18.64 -15.32 4.74
N ASP A 676 19.23 -16.47 5.08
CA ASP A 676 19.17 -17.70 4.29
C ASP A 676 18.06 -18.61 4.85
N TRP A 677 16.82 -18.31 4.48
CA TRP A 677 15.66 -19.19 4.67
C TRP A 677 15.63 -20.32 3.63
N SER A 678 16.80 -20.89 3.28
CA SER A 678 16.87 -22.07 2.43
C SER A 678 16.53 -23.31 3.26
N TRP A 679 15.34 -23.87 3.01
CA TRP A 679 14.96 -25.18 3.53
C TRP A 679 15.74 -26.27 2.79
N ASP A 680 17.02 -26.45 3.13
CA ASP A 680 17.83 -27.52 2.59
C ASP A 680 17.54 -28.82 3.37
N PHE A 681 16.65 -29.66 2.81
CA PHE A 681 16.37 -31.02 3.27
C PHE A 681 17.58 -31.94 3.01
N LYS A 682 18.73 -31.74 3.67
CA LYS A 682 19.84 -32.70 3.64
C LYS A 682 20.59 -32.84 4.97
N GLN A 683 20.41 -34.05 5.53
CA GLN A 683 21.36 -34.82 6.34
C GLN A 683 21.69 -34.34 7.77
N HIS A 684 20.93 -34.86 8.73
CA HIS A 684 21.52 -35.27 10.01
C HIS A 684 22.12 -36.68 9.86
N SER A 685 23.40 -36.74 9.48
CA SER A 685 24.22 -37.92 9.72
C SER A 685 24.67 -37.92 11.20
N SER A 686 24.12 -38.87 11.95
CA SER A 686 24.65 -39.50 13.16
C SER A 686 26.02 -39.00 13.67
N THR A 687 26.04 -38.38 14.85
CA THR A 687 27.23 -38.39 15.72
C THR A 687 27.02 -39.45 16.80
N SER A 688 27.65 -40.60 16.55
CA SER A 688 27.88 -41.68 17.49
C SER A 688 28.68 -41.21 18.70
N THR A 689 28.17 -41.54 19.87
CA THR A 689 28.81 -41.42 21.17
C THR A 689 30.03 -42.35 21.23
N THR A 690 31.23 -41.80 21.40
CA THR A 690 32.39 -42.57 21.92
C THR A 690 32.49 -42.31 23.41
N VAL A 691 32.18 -43.35 24.17
CA VAL A 691 32.53 -43.52 25.58
C VAL A 691 33.94 -44.11 25.60
N GLU A 692 34.89 -43.48 26.30
CA GLU A 692 36.09 -44.16 26.79
C GLU A 692 36.28 -43.84 28.28
N SER A 693 36.31 -44.96 29.04
CA SER A 693 36.77 -45.20 30.42
C SER A 693 36.27 -44.29 31.55
#